data_AF-A0A2G8JUF5-F1
#
_entry.id   AF-A0A2G8JUF5-F1
#
_cell.length_a   1.000
_cell.length_b   1.000
_cell.length_c   1.000
_cell.angle_alpha   90.00
_cell.angle_beta   90.00
_cell.angle_gamma   90.00
#
_symmetry.space_group_name_H-M   'P 1'
#
loop_
_entity.id
_entity.type
_entity.pdbx_description
1 polymer ?
#
loop_
_entity_poly.entity_id
_entity_poly.type
_entity_poly.pdbx_seq_one_letter_code
_entity_poly.pdbx_strand_id
1 'polypeptide(L)'
;MQHTLKSNDNSLKQRAAQMWCLLRVVPLLIGEYIPRGNCFWELILKLRKITDIICAPKVTRGQCVYLKSLIEDHHSHFKRVFPDVSFIPKHHFLVHYPFLMLQVGPVVHMWCMRFEAKHMYAQRLSGVICCFKDICKTVTQRHQISHCGKWFLSSNDNAEASLCVANVTPCQVCDICGFETLLQNVAGLSAEDELDVADHIVYFGTMYRAGMVVVIDTVNESPIFCRIISILLVGQLVYIHGEVWEACYFDEHLHSYSVQKESEIDSDDNQDEESSCETSIACSTGTQSTSLDLLSMLDTHPKGEEITREYMKNKTLTPQTRITLVNIVCAALVKIHGYYPSPEEKERAARCIIDRFPNLRDKMGKSGHEHFFCKTGGQSGYIQSRLKNIRRHLPKQNQQRPRLGMSGAQYQLTNMENDKEQSTGDLPTIDNDEAKGLADFCRSTPLESKAAILKAMKEFTGNRVNWIKEKSPTMTQIIKEYPQYIEIPEIISQDFQQMFGEETGANFLMKWGQHAKSILEYMKNSRNAKLVELTKEYEGTAKSDELCALYALLGLVHLLPSFNTRKKGKCSREDHNGFFLDFQNIGTSVEDYIRSQQLQTTTRKQPYILALGSRYNVDQYFIAVDGTPIPVSRMPVGLQLPQTYCLKYTSCSTSTLLYSYKTFAYIYR
;
A
#
# COMPACT_ATOMS: atom_id res chain seq x y z
N MET A 1 4.48 -16.00 20.17
CA MET A 1 4.49 -15.37 21.51
C MET A 1 5.42 -16.06 22.51
N GLN A 2 5.42 -17.38 22.68
CA GLN A 2 6.19 -18.07 23.75
C GLN A 2 7.66 -17.63 23.92
N HIS A 3 8.44 -17.45 22.84
CA HIS A 3 9.83 -16.97 22.95
C HIS A 3 9.98 -15.54 23.49
N THR A 4 8.96 -14.68 23.33
CA THR A 4 8.95 -13.30 23.84
C THR A 4 8.49 -13.21 25.30
N LEU A 5 7.68 -14.18 25.75
CA LEU A 5 7.29 -14.32 27.15
C LEU A 5 8.36 -15.02 28.00
N LYS A 6 9.41 -15.56 27.36
CA LYS A 6 10.57 -16.22 27.98
C LYS A 6 11.86 -15.38 27.93
N SER A 7 11.82 -14.11 27.51
CA SER A 7 13.01 -13.26 27.47
C SER A 7 13.18 -12.45 28.76
N ASN A 8 14.34 -12.58 29.40
CA ASN A 8 14.72 -11.88 30.65
C ASN A 8 14.83 -10.34 30.53
N ASP A 9 14.48 -9.77 29.38
CA ASP A 9 14.47 -8.33 29.13
C ASP A 9 13.14 -7.64 29.49
N ASN A 10 12.16 -8.41 29.99
CA ASN A 10 10.81 -7.95 30.36
C ASN A 10 10.10 -7.15 29.25
N SER A 11 10.48 -7.36 27.98
CA SER A 11 10.07 -6.50 26.87
C SER A 11 9.15 -7.20 25.87
N LEU A 12 7.88 -6.78 25.87
CA LEU A 12 6.96 -7.11 24.78
C LEU A 12 7.37 -6.30 23.55
N LYS A 13 8.11 -6.95 22.64
CA LYS A 13 8.66 -6.36 21.39
C LYS A 13 7.57 -6.11 20.34
N GLN A 14 6.66 -5.19 20.66
CA GLN A 14 5.53 -4.75 19.84
C GLN A 14 5.57 -3.23 19.58
N ARG A 15 4.84 -2.77 18.57
CA ARG A 15 4.68 -1.33 18.27
C ARG A 15 3.67 -0.68 19.23
N ALA A 16 3.72 0.65 19.40
CA ALA A 16 2.81 1.39 20.29
C ALA A 16 1.32 1.07 20.02
N ALA A 17 0.87 1.13 18.76
CA ALA A 17 -0.50 0.78 18.37
C ALA A 17 -0.86 -0.71 18.62
N GLN A 18 0.12 -1.62 18.57
CA GLN A 18 -0.10 -3.03 18.89
C GLN A 18 -0.24 -3.23 20.41
N MET A 19 0.60 -2.60 21.22
CA MET A 19 0.48 -2.62 22.69
C MET A 19 -0.83 -1.98 23.17
N TRP A 20 -1.25 -0.90 22.52
CA TRP A 20 -2.51 -0.22 22.83
C TRP A 20 -3.73 -1.10 22.47
N CYS A 21 -3.73 -1.72 21.29
CA CYS A 21 -4.73 -2.72 20.91
C CYS A 21 -4.72 -3.93 21.87
N LEU A 22 -3.54 -4.46 22.20
CA LEU A 22 -3.39 -5.57 23.14
C LEU A 22 -4.00 -5.23 24.50
N LEU A 23 -3.71 -4.04 25.06
CA LEU A 23 -4.30 -3.60 26.32
C LEU A 23 -5.83 -3.48 26.23
N ARG A 24 -6.38 -3.06 25.07
CA ARG A 24 -7.84 -3.00 24.87
C ARG A 24 -8.51 -4.38 24.82
N VAL A 25 -7.89 -5.36 24.17
CA VAL A 25 -8.53 -6.66 23.85
C VAL A 25 -8.13 -7.78 24.83
N VAL A 26 -7.06 -7.63 25.62
CA VAL A 26 -6.67 -8.57 26.70
C VAL A 26 -7.81 -8.86 27.68
N PRO A 27 -8.57 -7.86 28.19
CA PRO A 27 -9.71 -8.12 29.07
C PRO A 27 -10.73 -9.12 28.50
N LEU A 28 -11.06 -8.99 27.21
CA LEU A 28 -11.96 -9.90 26.50
C LEU A 28 -11.32 -11.26 26.15
N LEU A 29 -10.02 -11.31 25.86
CA LEU A 29 -9.34 -12.54 25.42
C LEU A 29 -9.06 -13.53 26.55
N ILE A 30 -8.80 -13.05 27.77
CA ILE A 30 -8.38 -13.91 28.89
C ILE A 30 -9.10 -13.63 30.21
N GLY A 31 -9.99 -12.63 30.30
CA GLY A 31 -10.66 -12.27 31.55
C GLY A 31 -11.50 -13.39 32.15
N GLU A 32 -12.20 -14.18 31.34
CA GLU A 32 -12.99 -15.34 31.80
C GLU A 32 -12.15 -16.41 32.51
N TYR A 33 -10.88 -16.55 32.14
CA TYR A 33 -9.94 -17.51 32.74
C TYR A 33 -9.23 -16.97 33.99
N ILE A 34 -9.50 -15.72 34.37
CA ILE A 34 -8.84 -15.04 35.49
C ILE A 34 -9.88 -14.80 36.60
N PRO A 35 -9.62 -15.23 37.85
CA PRO A 35 -10.55 -14.99 38.96
C PRO A 35 -10.83 -13.50 39.19
N ARG A 36 -12.10 -13.14 39.43
CA ARG A 36 -12.48 -11.80 39.92
C ARG A 36 -11.77 -11.51 41.24
N GLY A 37 -11.30 -10.27 41.44
CA GLY A 37 -10.49 -9.88 42.61
C GLY A 37 -9.01 -10.29 42.56
N ASN A 38 -8.50 -10.74 41.39
CA ASN A 38 -7.07 -10.96 41.22
C ASN A 38 -6.32 -9.62 41.19
N CYS A 39 -5.40 -9.41 42.14
CA CYS A 39 -4.70 -8.13 42.30
C CYS A 39 -3.81 -7.73 41.10
N PHE A 40 -3.25 -8.69 40.36
CA PHE A 40 -2.51 -8.42 39.13
C PHE A 40 -3.45 -8.01 37.98
N TRP A 41 -4.66 -8.57 37.95
CA TRP A 41 -5.68 -8.23 36.97
C TRP A 41 -6.30 -6.85 37.22
N GLU A 42 -6.66 -6.55 38.47
CA GLU A 42 -7.10 -5.21 38.89
C GLU A 42 -6.10 -4.12 38.49
N LEU A 43 -4.80 -4.40 38.56
CA LEU A 43 -3.76 -3.45 38.14
C LEU A 43 -3.79 -3.19 36.62
N ILE A 44 -4.02 -4.23 35.81
CA ILE A 44 -4.22 -4.11 34.35
C ILE A 44 -5.52 -3.35 34.05
N LEU A 45 -6.62 -3.62 34.78
CA LEU A 45 -7.90 -2.94 34.62
C LEU A 45 -7.82 -1.45 35.02
N LYS A 46 -7.09 -1.10 36.09
CA LYS A 46 -6.80 0.30 36.44
C LYS A 46 -5.96 0.98 35.35
N LEU A 47 -4.94 0.30 34.80
CA LEU A 47 -4.15 0.82 33.67
C LEU A 47 -5.00 0.99 32.39
N ARG A 48 -5.95 0.08 32.15
CA ARG A 48 -6.92 0.11 31.05
C ARG A 48 -7.83 1.34 31.16
N LYS A 49 -8.46 1.57 32.33
CA LYS A 49 -9.28 2.77 32.63
C LYS A 49 -8.49 4.07 32.46
N ILE A 50 -7.28 4.14 33.01
CA ILE A 50 -6.36 5.28 32.82
C ILE A 50 -6.06 5.53 31.33
N THR A 51 -5.81 4.47 30.56
CA THR A 51 -5.48 4.56 29.13
C THR A 51 -6.67 5.01 28.29
N ASP A 52 -7.91 4.65 28.67
CA ASP A 52 -9.09 5.17 27.98
C ASP A 52 -9.21 6.69 28.16
N ILE A 53 -9.11 7.23 29.37
CA ILE A 53 -9.20 8.70 29.57
C ILE A 53 -8.00 9.43 28.93
N ILE A 54 -6.78 8.89 29.02
CA ILE A 54 -5.58 9.52 28.43
C ILE A 54 -5.60 9.51 26.89
N CYS A 55 -6.15 8.45 26.29
CA CYS A 55 -6.34 8.38 24.84
C CYS A 55 -7.74 8.83 24.38
N ALA A 56 -8.58 9.32 25.30
CA ALA A 56 -9.86 9.89 24.96
C ALA A 56 -9.64 11.22 24.18
N PRO A 57 -10.35 11.42 23.06
CA PRO A 57 -10.13 12.55 22.17
C PRO A 57 -11.06 13.75 22.41
N LYS A 58 -12.07 13.58 23.26
CA LYS A 58 -12.73 14.61 24.08
C LYS A 58 -12.50 14.18 25.53
N VAL A 59 -12.38 15.12 26.47
CA VAL A 59 -12.37 14.83 27.92
C VAL A 59 -13.00 15.97 28.71
N THR A 60 -13.79 15.62 29.72
CA THR A 60 -14.38 16.60 30.65
C THR A 60 -13.41 16.94 31.78
N ARG A 61 -13.59 18.10 32.42
CA ARG A 61 -12.79 18.48 33.61
C ARG A 61 -12.97 17.48 34.76
N GLY A 62 -14.15 16.86 34.89
CA GLY A 62 -14.42 15.79 35.86
C GLY A 62 -13.57 14.55 35.60
N GLN A 63 -13.52 14.09 34.34
CA GLN A 63 -12.66 12.98 33.93
C GLN A 63 -11.17 13.27 34.19
N CYS A 64 -10.70 14.50 34.01
CA CYS A 64 -9.32 14.89 34.36
C CYS A 64 -9.04 14.81 35.87
N VAL A 65 -10.01 15.15 36.74
CA VAL A 65 -9.88 14.98 38.20
C VAL A 65 -9.93 13.50 38.60
N TYR A 66 -10.85 12.72 38.02
CA TYR A 66 -10.96 11.27 38.24
C TYR A 66 -9.72 10.50 37.75
N LEU A 67 -9.10 10.95 36.65
CA LEU A 67 -7.83 10.42 36.18
C LEU A 67 -6.71 10.59 37.23
N LYS A 68 -6.71 11.67 38.01
CA LYS A 68 -5.74 11.86 39.09
C LYS A 68 -5.88 10.79 40.18
N SER A 69 -7.10 10.55 40.66
CA SER A 69 -7.34 9.50 41.68
C SER A 69 -7.08 8.11 41.12
N LEU A 70 -7.50 7.79 39.88
CA LEU A 70 -7.16 6.53 39.22
C LEU A 70 -5.65 6.29 39.13
N ILE A 71 -4.86 7.32 38.80
CA ILE A 71 -3.41 7.24 38.73
C ILE A 71 -2.81 6.99 40.13
N GLU A 72 -3.27 7.69 41.17
CA GLU A 72 -2.82 7.49 42.55
C GLU A 72 -3.13 6.07 43.05
N ASP A 73 -4.34 5.58 42.77
CA ASP A 73 -4.80 4.22 43.02
C ASP A 73 -3.97 3.15 42.28
N HIS A 74 -3.66 3.39 41.01
CA HIS A 74 -2.84 2.48 40.20
C HIS A 74 -1.40 2.41 40.73
N HIS A 75 -0.78 3.55 41.07
CA HIS A 75 0.59 3.58 41.58
C HIS A 75 0.69 2.95 42.99
N SER A 76 -0.29 3.22 43.84
CA SER A 76 -0.41 2.60 45.16
C SER A 76 -0.61 1.09 45.04
N HIS A 77 -1.46 0.63 44.12
CA HIS A 77 -1.64 -0.79 43.89
C HIS A 77 -0.39 -1.45 43.27
N PHE A 78 0.26 -0.80 42.31
CA PHE A 78 1.52 -1.25 41.71
C PHE A 78 2.57 -1.51 42.79
N LYS A 79 2.77 -0.58 43.74
CA LYS A 79 3.73 -0.76 44.83
C LYS A 79 3.31 -1.77 45.90
N ARG A 80 2.01 -2.02 46.08
CA ARG A 80 1.51 -3.11 46.93
C ARG A 80 1.79 -4.50 46.33
N VAL A 81 1.69 -4.64 45.01
CA VAL A 81 1.91 -5.90 44.28
C VAL A 81 3.38 -6.14 43.95
N PHE A 82 4.13 -5.08 43.69
CA PHE A 82 5.55 -5.10 43.32
C PHE A 82 6.39 -4.17 44.21
N PRO A 83 6.57 -4.49 45.51
CA PRO A 83 7.25 -3.61 46.46
C PRO A 83 8.68 -3.28 46.06
N ASP A 84 9.44 -4.25 45.55
CA ASP A 84 10.86 -4.09 45.18
C ASP A 84 11.07 -3.37 43.83
N VAL A 85 10.01 -3.25 43.01
CA VAL A 85 10.14 -2.68 41.66
C VAL A 85 10.01 -1.17 41.71
N SER A 86 11.10 -0.45 41.41
CA SER A 86 11.11 1.02 41.34
C SER A 86 10.27 1.56 40.18
N PHE A 87 9.61 2.71 40.39
CA PHE A 87 8.85 3.39 39.35
C PHE A 87 9.77 3.88 38.22
N ILE A 88 9.60 3.33 37.00
CA ILE A 88 10.23 3.88 35.79
C ILE A 88 9.69 5.29 35.46
N PRO A 89 10.43 6.15 34.72
CA PRO A 89 10.01 7.53 34.43
C PRO A 89 8.61 7.71 33.84
N LYS A 90 8.10 6.72 33.09
CA LYS A 90 6.71 6.73 32.56
C LYS A 90 5.65 6.86 33.66
N HIS A 91 5.86 6.23 34.81
CA HIS A 91 4.97 6.34 35.97
C HIS A 91 4.93 7.78 36.50
N HIS A 92 6.11 8.37 36.74
CA HIS A 92 6.21 9.77 37.15
C HIS A 92 5.60 10.74 36.12
N PHE A 93 5.82 10.52 34.83
CA PHE A 93 5.22 11.35 33.79
C PHE A 93 3.69 11.29 33.82
N LEU A 94 3.10 10.12 34.09
CA LEU A 94 1.64 9.94 34.17
C LEU A 94 0.99 10.86 35.21
N VAL A 95 1.64 11.08 36.36
CA VAL A 95 1.14 11.96 37.45
C VAL A 95 0.88 13.39 36.96
N HIS A 96 1.58 13.86 35.93
CA HIS A 96 1.37 15.19 35.35
C HIS A 96 0.24 15.26 34.32
N TYR A 97 -0.26 14.12 33.81
CA TYR A 97 -1.28 14.10 32.75
C TYR A 97 -2.60 14.76 33.18
N PRO A 98 -3.16 14.53 34.39
CA PRO A 98 -4.33 15.26 34.90
C PRO A 98 -4.17 16.79 34.83
N PHE A 99 -3.02 17.30 35.24
CA PHE A 99 -2.74 18.74 35.20
C PHE A 99 -2.61 19.24 33.76
N LEU A 100 -1.82 18.55 32.93
CA LEU A 100 -1.65 18.90 31.52
C LEU A 100 -3.00 18.90 30.77
N MET A 101 -3.86 17.90 30.99
CA MET A 101 -5.17 17.80 30.34
C MET A 101 -6.13 18.92 30.79
N LEU A 102 -5.97 19.46 32.00
CA LEU A 102 -6.69 20.67 32.44
C LEU A 102 -6.14 21.98 31.84
N GLN A 103 -4.89 21.99 31.34
CA GLN A 103 -4.26 23.17 30.73
C GLN A 103 -4.37 23.21 29.19
N VAL A 104 -4.24 22.06 28.51
CA VAL A 104 -4.16 21.97 27.04
C VAL A 104 -5.16 20.97 26.42
N GLY A 105 -6.08 20.42 27.21
CA GLY A 105 -7.11 19.51 26.73
C GLY A 105 -6.61 18.08 26.43
N PRO A 106 -7.31 17.31 25.59
CA PRO A 106 -7.03 15.90 25.36
C PRO A 106 -5.62 15.65 24.80
N VAL A 107 -4.73 15.07 25.62
CA VAL A 107 -3.31 14.84 25.28
C VAL A 107 -3.10 13.94 24.06
N VAL A 108 -4.11 13.15 23.69
CA VAL A 108 -4.11 12.32 22.48
C VAL A 108 -3.91 13.15 21.19
N HIS A 109 -4.27 14.43 21.15
CA HIS A 109 -4.03 15.27 19.97
C HIS A 109 -2.57 15.70 19.81
N MET A 110 -1.76 15.59 20.86
CA MET A 110 -0.33 15.93 20.86
C MET A 110 0.60 14.74 20.59
N TRP A 111 0.07 13.52 20.46
CA TRP A 111 0.91 12.30 20.38
C TRP A 111 1.72 12.16 19.07
N CYS A 112 2.86 11.48 19.15
CA CYS A 112 3.75 11.31 18.00
C CYS A 112 3.25 10.32 16.94
N MET A 113 2.23 9.49 17.22
CA MET A 113 1.85 8.38 16.33
C MET A 113 1.46 8.81 14.92
N ARG A 114 0.80 9.96 14.73
CA ARG A 114 0.49 10.48 13.37
C ARG A 114 1.73 11.01 12.65
N PHE A 115 2.70 11.56 13.36
CA PHE A 115 3.99 11.95 12.78
C PHE A 115 4.81 10.71 12.41
N GLU A 116 4.89 9.69 13.26
CA GLU A 116 5.55 8.40 12.97
C GLU A 116 4.91 7.68 11.77
N ALA A 117 3.57 7.66 11.69
CA ALA A 117 2.85 7.12 10.53
C ALA A 117 3.19 7.89 9.23
N LYS A 118 3.44 9.20 9.31
CA LYS A 118 3.94 10.01 8.17
C LYS A 118 5.39 9.64 7.80
N HIS A 119 6.22 9.27 8.77
CA HIS A 119 7.58 8.75 8.50
C HIS A 119 7.58 7.34 7.88
N MET A 120 6.58 6.49 8.15
CA MET A 120 6.44 5.19 7.49
C MET A 120 6.34 5.31 5.96
N TYR A 121 5.77 6.39 5.43
CA TYR A 121 5.81 6.68 3.98
C TYR A 121 7.25 6.83 3.49
N ALA A 122 8.06 7.63 4.17
CA ALA A 122 9.47 7.85 3.84
C ALA A 122 10.31 6.56 3.91
N GLN A 123 10.09 5.75 4.94
CA GLN A 123 10.79 4.49 5.17
C GLN A 123 10.41 3.41 4.14
N ARG A 124 9.11 3.22 3.87
CA ARG A 124 8.66 2.28 2.82
C ARG A 124 9.20 2.71 1.45
N LEU A 125 9.11 4.00 1.15
CA LEU A 125 9.55 4.54 -0.13
C LEU A 125 11.07 4.42 -0.35
N SER A 126 11.89 4.51 0.71
CA SER A 126 13.33 4.27 0.59
C SER A 126 13.65 2.80 0.28
N GLY A 127 12.94 1.86 0.91
CA GLY A 127 13.06 0.42 0.63
C GLY A 127 12.58 0.03 -0.78
N VAL A 128 11.48 0.61 -1.27
CA VAL A 128 10.93 0.30 -2.61
C VAL A 128 11.76 0.90 -3.75
N ILE A 129 12.40 2.06 -3.53
CA ILE A 129 13.19 2.72 -4.59
C ILE A 129 14.59 2.12 -4.76
N CYS A 130 15.16 1.50 -3.71
CA CYS A 130 16.53 0.96 -3.66
C CYS A 130 17.66 1.93 -4.07
N CYS A 131 17.35 3.22 -4.28
CA CYS A 131 18.29 4.26 -4.60
C CYS A 131 18.45 5.18 -3.39
N PHE A 132 19.45 4.88 -2.56
CA PHE A 132 19.78 5.63 -1.34
C PHE A 132 20.37 7.02 -1.60
N LYS A 133 20.38 7.48 -2.85
CA LYS A 133 20.85 8.79 -3.25
C LYS A 133 19.80 9.85 -2.92
N ASP A 134 20.16 10.78 -2.06
CA ASP A 134 19.38 11.97 -1.72
C ASP A 134 17.96 11.71 -1.24
N ILE A 135 17.82 10.58 -0.54
CA ILE A 135 16.59 9.93 -0.10
C ILE A 135 15.51 10.88 0.42
N CYS A 136 15.89 11.88 1.24
CA CYS A 136 14.97 12.82 1.86
C CYS A 136 14.13 13.61 0.85
N LYS A 137 14.68 14.01 -0.30
CA LYS A 137 13.90 14.77 -1.30
C LYS A 137 13.20 13.88 -2.32
N THR A 138 13.75 12.69 -2.59
CA THR A 138 13.04 11.63 -3.33
C THR A 138 11.74 11.26 -2.59
N VAL A 139 11.81 11.26 -1.26
CA VAL A 139 10.66 11.20 -0.35
C VAL A 139 9.81 12.47 -0.42
N THR A 140 10.35 13.66 -0.16
CA THR A 140 9.57 14.91 -0.11
C THR A 140 8.82 15.17 -1.41
N GLN A 141 9.38 14.84 -2.58
CA GLN A 141 8.74 15.16 -3.85
C GLN A 141 7.74 14.12 -4.32
N ARG A 142 7.91 12.82 -4.02
CA ARG A 142 6.79 11.87 -4.17
C ARG A 142 5.69 12.16 -3.14
N HIS A 143 6.04 12.61 -1.93
CA HIS A 143 5.06 13.09 -0.96
C HIS A 143 4.30 14.31 -1.50
N GLN A 144 4.99 15.34 -2.02
CA GLN A 144 4.36 16.51 -2.62
C GLN A 144 3.48 16.16 -3.82
N ILE A 145 3.96 15.34 -4.77
CA ILE A 145 3.16 14.91 -5.93
C ILE A 145 1.91 14.13 -5.47
N SER A 146 2.06 13.23 -4.48
CA SER A 146 0.92 12.51 -3.90
C SER A 146 -0.06 13.44 -3.16
N HIS A 147 0.43 14.50 -2.50
CA HIS A 147 -0.39 15.48 -1.81
C HIS A 147 -1.16 16.36 -2.80
N CYS A 148 -0.50 16.86 -3.84
CA CYS A 148 -1.14 17.63 -4.91
C CYS A 148 -2.17 16.80 -5.68
N GLY A 149 -1.89 15.52 -5.94
CA GLY A 149 -2.86 14.62 -6.56
C GLY A 149 -4.12 14.43 -5.70
N LYS A 150 -3.94 14.20 -4.39
CA LYS A 150 -5.06 14.11 -3.44
C LYS A 150 -5.87 15.40 -3.37
N TRP A 151 -5.20 16.56 -3.25
CA TRP A 151 -5.88 17.86 -3.22
C TRP A 151 -6.60 18.18 -4.53
N PHE A 152 -6.02 17.88 -5.68
CA PHE A 152 -6.67 18.12 -6.97
C PHE A 152 -7.95 17.30 -7.14
N LEU A 153 -7.91 16.01 -6.74
CA LEU A 153 -9.10 15.16 -6.70
C LEU A 153 -10.13 15.70 -5.70
N SER A 154 -9.72 16.11 -4.49
CA SER A 154 -10.60 16.67 -3.45
C SER A 154 -10.93 18.17 -3.62
N SER A 155 -10.82 18.73 -4.83
CA SER A 155 -11.19 20.12 -5.14
C SER A 155 -12.24 20.26 -6.25
N ASN A 156 -12.61 19.15 -6.91
CA ASN A 156 -13.69 19.13 -7.90
C ASN A 156 -15.03 18.70 -7.30
N ASP A 157 -15.00 17.87 -6.25
CA ASP A 157 -16.12 17.74 -5.33
C ASP A 157 -16.10 18.91 -4.34
N ASN A 158 -17.28 19.31 -3.84
CA ASN A 158 -17.37 20.24 -2.71
C ASN A 158 -16.63 19.66 -1.49
N ALA A 159 -16.17 20.53 -0.58
CA ALA A 159 -15.36 20.16 0.59
C ALA A 159 -16.06 19.25 1.63
N GLU A 160 -17.24 18.72 1.30
CA GLU A 160 -18.10 17.84 2.10
C GLU A 160 -18.07 16.38 1.62
N ALA A 161 -17.41 16.07 0.49
CA ALA A 161 -17.17 14.72 -0.05
C ALA A 161 -16.17 13.90 0.80
N SER A 162 -16.48 13.84 2.09
CA SER A 162 -15.88 13.07 3.16
C SER A 162 -16.24 11.58 3.09
N LEU A 163 -17.22 11.23 2.26
CA LEU A 163 -17.81 9.91 2.08
C LEU A 163 -17.33 9.27 0.77
N CYS A 164 -16.52 8.22 0.87
CA CYS A 164 -16.20 7.35 -0.26
C CYS A 164 -17.00 6.05 -0.14
N VAL A 165 -17.76 5.68 -1.18
CA VAL A 165 -18.40 4.37 -1.29
C VAL A 165 -17.49 3.44 -2.09
N ALA A 166 -17.39 2.17 -1.70
CA ALA A 166 -16.54 1.20 -2.37
C ALA A 166 -17.24 -0.15 -2.55
N ASN A 167 -17.11 -0.70 -3.76
CA ASN A 167 -17.74 -1.93 -4.27
C ASN A 167 -19.26 -1.94 -4.09
N VAL A 168 -19.97 -1.75 -5.20
CA VAL A 168 -21.43 -1.60 -5.22
C VAL A 168 -22.06 -2.74 -6.01
N THR A 169 -23.07 -3.37 -5.44
CA THR A 169 -23.80 -4.51 -6.02
C THR A 169 -25.29 -4.18 -6.07
N PRO A 170 -25.95 -4.20 -7.24
CA PRO A 170 -27.39 -3.97 -7.33
C PRO A 170 -28.17 -5.14 -6.69
N CYS A 171 -29.28 -4.81 -6.04
CA CYS A 171 -30.12 -5.72 -5.26
C CYS A 171 -31.57 -5.19 -5.30
N GLN A 172 -32.56 -6.06 -5.45
CA GLN A 172 -33.95 -5.62 -5.34
C GLN A 172 -34.29 -5.33 -3.87
N VAL A 173 -35.15 -4.36 -3.62
CA VAL A 173 -35.55 -3.99 -2.25
C VAL A 173 -36.06 -5.20 -1.48
N CYS A 174 -36.86 -6.08 -2.10
CA CYS A 174 -37.34 -7.32 -1.50
C CYS A 174 -36.24 -8.34 -1.11
N ASP A 175 -35.12 -8.38 -1.84
CA ASP A 175 -33.97 -9.25 -1.57
C ASP A 175 -33.13 -8.77 -0.38
N ILE A 176 -33.24 -7.48 -0.02
CA ILE A 176 -32.67 -6.93 1.20
C ILE A 176 -33.45 -7.49 2.37
N CYS A 177 -33.07 -8.72 2.75
CA CYS A 177 -32.99 -9.21 4.11
C CYS A 177 -34.05 -8.54 4.99
N GLY A 178 -35.36 -8.73 4.70
CA GLY A 178 -36.55 -8.29 5.46
C GLY A 178 -37.16 -6.90 5.26
N PHE A 179 -36.86 -6.24 4.14
CA PHE A 179 -37.38 -5.00 3.57
C PHE A 179 -38.68 -4.27 4.04
N GLU A 180 -39.53 -4.74 4.95
CA GLU A 180 -40.86 -4.16 5.21
C GLU A 180 -40.81 -2.77 5.86
N THR A 181 -39.98 -2.60 6.89
CA THR A 181 -39.63 -1.28 7.42
C THR A 181 -38.69 -0.55 6.46
N LEU A 182 -37.90 -1.31 5.67
CA LEU A 182 -37.23 -0.76 4.48
C LEU A 182 -38.24 -0.32 3.38
N LEU A 183 -39.54 -0.52 3.60
CA LEU A 183 -40.71 0.19 3.10
C LEU A 183 -40.92 1.52 3.82
N GLN A 184 -41.51 1.40 5.00
CA GLN A 184 -42.03 2.47 5.85
C GLN A 184 -41.13 3.71 5.95
N ASN A 185 -39.81 3.55 6.08
CA ASN A 185 -38.96 4.59 6.66
C ASN A 185 -38.02 5.36 5.67
N VAL A 186 -38.29 5.28 4.36
CA VAL A 186 -37.77 6.12 3.22
C VAL A 186 -39.01 6.33 2.37
N ALA A 187 -39.40 7.57 2.13
CA ALA A 187 -40.56 7.85 1.30
C ALA A 187 -40.28 7.51 -0.18
N GLY A 188 -41.23 6.85 -0.84
CA GLY A 188 -41.21 6.63 -2.29
C GLY A 188 -40.41 5.43 -2.80
N LEU A 189 -40.06 4.47 -1.93
CA LEU A 189 -39.40 3.21 -2.31
C LEU A 189 -40.43 2.08 -2.48
N SER A 190 -40.36 1.31 -3.56
CA SER A 190 -41.15 0.10 -3.84
C SER A 190 -40.36 -1.18 -3.55
N ALA A 191 -41.05 -2.31 -3.34
CA ALA A 191 -40.40 -3.61 -3.10
C ALA A 191 -39.76 -4.19 -4.36
N GLU A 192 -40.21 -3.68 -5.51
CA GLU A 192 -39.78 -4.02 -6.87
C GLU A 192 -38.64 -3.12 -7.37
N ASP A 193 -38.27 -2.08 -6.61
CA ASP A 193 -37.19 -1.16 -6.98
C ASP A 193 -35.82 -1.86 -6.84
N GLU A 194 -34.92 -1.59 -7.78
CA GLU A 194 -33.50 -1.92 -7.65
C GLU A 194 -32.77 -0.80 -6.88
N LEU A 195 -31.96 -1.18 -5.90
CA LEU A 195 -31.04 -0.29 -5.21
C LEU A 195 -29.65 -0.91 -5.06
N ASP A 196 -28.69 -0.08 -4.69
CA ASP A 196 -27.27 -0.43 -4.69
C ASP A 196 -26.77 -0.74 -3.27
N VAL A 197 -26.10 -1.88 -3.07
CA VAL A 197 -25.53 -2.31 -1.78
C VAL A 197 -24.02 -2.17 -1.80
N ALA A 198 -23.43 -1.52 -0.78
CA ALA A 198 -21.99 -1.27 -0.68
C ALA A 198 -21.29 -2.20 0.31
N ASP A 199 -20.13 -2.78 -0.07
CA ASP A 199 -19.27 -3.57 0.83
C ASP A 199 -18.88 -2.76 2.07
N HIS A 200 -18.46 -1.51 1.83
CA HIS A 200 -18.03 -0.57 2.85
C HIS A 200 -18.11 0.88 2.37
N ILE A 201 -18.18 1.78 3.34
CA ILE A 201 -18.01 3.22 3.15
C ILE A 201 -16.86 3.73 3.99
N VAL A 202 -16.23 4.81 3.54
CA VAL A 202 -15.20 5.54 4.29
C VAL A 202 -15.70 6.95 4.52
N TYR A 203 -16.11 7.28 5.74
CA TYR A 203 -16.61 8.59 6.13
C TYR A 203 -15.60 9.31 7.04
N PHE A 204 -15.13 10.49 6.63
CA PHE A 204 -14.02 11.25 7.25
C PHE A 204 -12.73 10.43 7.48
N GLY A 205 -12.53 9.36 6.72
CA GLY A 205 -11.39 8.44 6.85
C GLY A 205 -11.58 7.29 7.83
N THR A 206 -12.74 7.18 8.49
CA THR A 206 -13.16 5.99 9.23
C THR A 206 -13.91 5.05 8.28
N MET A 207 -13.55 3.76 8.27
CA MET A 207 -14.22 2.74 7.46
C MET A 207 -15.37 2.12 8.26
N TYR A 208 -16.54 2.01 7.64
CA TYR A 208 -17.73 1.33 8.14
C TYR A 208 -18.12 0.23 7.16
N ARG A 209 -18.45 -0.96 7.67
CA ARG A 209 -18.80 -2.15 6.87
C ARG A 209 -19.75 -3.06 7.66
N ALA A 210 -20.36 -4.02 6.95
CA ALA A 210 -21.12 -5.11 7.56
C ALA A 210 -20.34 -5.81 8.70
N GLY A 211 -21.05 -6.18 9.77
CA GLY A 211 -20.51 -6.84 10.95
C GLY A 211 -19.78 -5.95 11.96
N MET A 212 -19.64 -4.64 11.71
CA MET A 212 -19.12 -3.71 12.73
C MET A 212 -20.20 -3.35 13.75
N VAL A 213 -19.81 -3.27 15.02
CA VAL A 213 -20.60 -2.63 16.08
C VAL A 213 -20.07 -1.20 16.28
N VAL A 214 -20.97 -0.22 16.30
CA VAL A 214 -20.68 1.20 16.53
C VAL A 214 -21.62 1.72 17.62
N VAL A 215 -21.24 2.78 18.35
CA VAL A 215 -22.19 3.52 19.19
C VAL A 215 -22.95 4.49 18.28
N ILE A 216 -24.27 4.59 18.49
CA ILE A 216 -25.14 5.48 17.71
C ILE A 216 -25.74 6.63 18.53
N ASP A 217 -26.07 6.42 19.80
CA ASP A 217 -26.72 7.43 20.65
C ASP A 217 -26.59 7.13 22.17
N THR A 218 -26.97 8.09 23.01
CA THR A 218 -26.84 8.15 24.48
C THR A 218 -27.70 9.30 25.14
N VAL A 219 -28.48 9.15 26.24
CA VAL A 219 -29.14 10.24 27.06
C VAL A 219 -29.40 9.87 28.58
N ASN A 220 -28.70 10.40 29.62
CA ASN A 220 -28.67 10.19 31.15
C ASN A 220 -27.58 9.38 32.01
N GLU A 221 -27.06 8.13 31.79
CA GLU A 221 -25.57 7.74 31.61
C GLU A 221 -25.25 6.28 31.10
N SER A 222 -24.98 6.03 29.77
CA SER A 222 -24.46 4.77 29.08
C SER A 222 -24.55 4.81 27.50
N PRO A 223 -24.01 3.82 26.73
CA PRO A 223 -24.08 3.79 25.25
C PRO A 223 -25.14 2.88 24.61
N ILE A 224 -25.84 3.37 23.58
CA ILE A 224 -26.63 2.56 22.64
C ILE A 224 -25.76 2.16 21.43
N PHE A 225 -25.73 0.86 21.12
CA PHE A 225 -24.95 0.29 20.03
C PHE A 225 -25.79 -0.02 18.79
N CYS A 226 -25.15 -0.10 17.63
CA CYS A 226 -25.73 -0.64 16.40
C CYS A 226 -24.75 -1.61 15.73
N ARG A 227 -25.21 -2.83 15.44
CA ARG A 227 -24.50 -3.82 14.60
C ARG A 227 -24.90 -3.63 13.14
N ILE A 228 -24.00 -3.08 12.34
CA ILE A 228 -24.21 -2.89 10.90
C ILE A 228 -24.45 -4.26 10.22
N ILE A 229 -25.58 -4.42 9.56
CA ILE A 229 -25.93 -5.56 8.70
C ILE A 229 -25.47 -5.27 7.27
N SER A 230 -25.89 -4.16 6.69
CA SER A 230 -25.59 -3.77 5.31
C SER A 230 -25.53 -2.25 5.15
N ILE A 231 -24.97 -1.78 4.03
CA ILE A 231 -24.91 -0.35 3.70
C ILE A 231 -25.52 -0.17 2.31
N LEU A 232 -26.48 0.74 2.20
CA LEU A 232 -27.41 0.83 1.07
C LEU A 232 -27.33 2.22 0.46
N LEU A 233 -27.41 2.31 -0.87
CA LEU A 233 -27.41 3.54 -1.64
C LEU A 233 -28.78 3.71 -2.30
N VAL A 234 -29.43 4.85 -2.08
CA VAL A 234 -30.72 5.19 -2.69
C VAL A 234 -30.59 6.56 -3.34
N GLY A 235 -30.54 6.59 -4.66
CA GLY A 235 -30.29 7.81 -5.44
C GLY A 235 -28.90 8.40 -5.16
N GLN A 236 -28.83 9.41 -4.29
CA GLN A 236 -27.58 10.06 -3.86
C GLN A 236 -27.31 9.93 -2.35
N LEU A 237 -28.17 9.21 -1.62
CA LEU A 237 -28.08 9.07 -0.17
C LEU A 237 -27.57 7.68 0.22
N VAL A 238 -26.85 7.63 1.35
CA VAL A 238 -26.23 6.43 1.89
C VAL A 238 -26.83 6.13 3.25
N TYR A 239 -27.31 4.91 3.43
CA TYR A 239 -28.01 4.46 4.63
C TYR A 239 -27.30 3.25 5.24
N ILE A 240 -27.13 3.28 6.57
CA ILE A 240 -26.60 2.17 7.34
C ILE A 240 -27.79 1.38 7.87
N HIS A 241 -27.93 0.13 7.45
CA HIS A 241 -28.89 -0.83 8.00
C HIS A 241 -28.19 -1.67 9.06
N GLY A 242 -28.77 -1.80 10.25
CA GLY A 242 -28.20 -2.56 11.35
C GLY A 242 -29.18 -2.82 12.50
N GLU A 243 -28.79 -3.71 13.41
CA GLU A 243 -29.54 -4.03 14.64
C GLU A 243 -29.14 -3.06 15.76
N VAL A 244 -30.11 -2.44 16.43
CA VAL A 244 -29.86 -1.64 17.63
C VAL A 244 -29.81 -2.52 18.87
N TRP A 245 -28.79 -2.32 19.70
CA TRP A 245 -28.55 -3.04 20.95
C TRP A 245 -28.36 -2.05 22.11
N GLU A 246 -29.14 -2.20 23.19
CA GLU A 246 -29.01 -1.45 24.44
C GLU A 246 -27.88 -2.03 25.30
N ALA A 247 -27.32 -1.24 26.23
CA ALA A 247 -26.26 -1.67 27.15
C ALA A 247 -26.81 -1.94 28.55
N CYS A 248 -26.90 -3.21 28.94
CA CYS A 248 -27.51 -3.62 30.21
C CYS A 248 -26.66 -3.26 31.44
N TYR A 249 -25.33 -3.40 31.31
CA TYR A 249 -24.35 -3.04 32.36
C TYR A 249 -22.92 -3.06 31.81
N PHE A 250 -22.01 -2.35 32.47
CA PHE A 250 -20.57 -2.46 32.21
C PHE A 250 -19.92 -3.50 33.14
N ASP A 251 -19.37 -4.58 32.58
CA ASP A 251 -18.59 -5.54 33.36
C ASP A 251 -17.15 -5.03 33.53
N GLU A 252 -16.79 -4.63 34.76
CA GLU A 252 -15.45 -4.13 35.07
C GLU A 252 -14.32 -5.15 34.87
N HIS A 253 -14.63 -6.45 34.98
CA HIS A 253 -13.63 -7.53 34.94
C HIS A 253 -13.25 -7.92 33.51
N LEU A 254 -14.21 -7.79 32.58
CA LEU A 254 -14.00 -7.90 31.14
C LEU A 254 -13.75 -6.54 30.44
N HIS A 255 -13.93 -5.43 31.16
CA HIS A 255 -13.86 -4.05 30.67
C HIS A 255 -14.71 -3.82 29.40
N SER A 256 -15.97 -4.28 29.47
CA SER A 256 -16.89 -4.31 28.32
C SER A 256 -18.34 -4.20 28.75
N TYR A 257 -19.17 -3.59 27.91
CA TYR A 257 -20.63 -3.61 28.11
C TYR A 257 -21.21 -4.99 27.79
N SER A 258 -22.08 -5.49 28.67
CA SER A 258 -23.10 -6.48 28.31
C SER A 258 -24.19 -5.75 27.53
N VAL A 259 -24.69 -6.36 26.45
CA VAL A 259 -25.60 -5.73 25.49
C VAL A 259 -26.72 -6.68 25.09
N GLN A 260 -27.91 -6.11 24.87
CA GLN A 260 -29.15 -6.81 24.58
C GLN A 260 -29.86 -6.12 23.41
N LYS A 261 -30.71 -6.84 22.66
CA LYS A 261 -31.36 -6.27 21.46
C LYS A 261 -32.53 -5.38 21.87
N GLU A 262 -32.80 -4.30 21.13
CA GLU A 262 -33.93 -3.37 21.31
C GLU A 262 -35.33 -4.05 21.25
N SER A 263 -35.40 -5.35 20.94
CA SER A 263 -36.58 -6.20 21.12
C SER A 263 -36.83 -6.65 22.57
N GLU A 264 -35.91 -6.34 23.50
CA GLU A 264 -35.94 -6.64 24.93
C GLU A 264 -35.44 -5.40 25.70
N ILE A 265 -36.34 -4.46 25.96
CA ILE A 265 -36.08 -3.19 26.68
C ILE A 265 -35.70 -3.46 28.14
N ASP A 266 -34.67 -2.79 28.65
CA ASP A 266 -34.61 -2.29 30.06
C ASP A 266 -33.43 -1.29 30.27
N SER A 267 -33.62 -0.07 29.76
CA SER A 267 -33.36 1.23 30.45
C SER A 267 -31.98 1.57 31.07
N ASP A 268 -31.24 2.50 30.39
CA ASP A 268 -30.53 3.73 30.89
C ASP A 268 -28.97 3.88 30.55
N ASP A 269 -28.30 4.95 29.98
CA ASP A 269 -28.70 6.22 29.30
C ASP A 269 -27.59 7.15 28.51
N ASN A 270 -26.83 8.19 29.02
CA ASN A 270 -26.03 9.45 28.53
C ASN A 270 -24.70 9.59 27.71
N GLN A 271 -24.64 10.86 27.20
CA GLN A 271 -23.69 11.80 26.53
C GLN A 271 -22.30 12.12 27.17
N ASP A 272 -21.43 12.92 26.47
CA ASP A 272 -19.96 13.12 26.70
C ASP A 272 -19.46 14.41 27.46
N GLU A 273 -18.91 15.53 26.94
CA GLU A 273 -18.75 16.15 25.60
C GLU A 273 -17.52 17.16 25.52
N GLU A 274 -17.43 17.89 24.40
CA GLU A 274 -16.50 18.92 23.83
C GLU A 274 -15.98 20.12 24.70
N SER A 275 -15.04 21.00 24.28
CA SER A 275 -14.19 21.23 23.06
C SER A 275 -13.02 22.25 23.31
N SER A 276 -12.15 22.47 22.28
CA SER A 276 -11.55 23.77 21.79
C SER A 276 -10.61 24.66 22.69
N CYS A 277 -9.71 25.56 22.22
CA CYS A 277 -8.96 25.80 20.94
C CYS A 277 -7.83 26.90 21.05
N GLU A 278 -6.77 26.81 20.21
CA GLU A 278 -5.97 27.92 19.55
C GLU A 278 -5.18 29.01 20.37
N THR A 279 -4.23 29.87 19.88
CA THR A 279 -3.55 30.11 18.55
C THR A 279 -2.13 30.80 18.61
N SER A 280 -1.25 30.52 17.61
CA SER A 280 -0.42 31.48 16.79
C SER A 280 0.99 32.09 17.15
N ILE A 281 1.67 32.59 16.08
CA ILE A 281 2.83 33.56 15.93
C ILE A 281 4.29 32.99 15.79
N ALA A 282 5.16 33.70 15.03
CA ALA A 282 6.47 33.24 14.47
C ALA A 282 7.47 34.38 14.12
N CYS A 283 8.74 34.08 13.77
CA CYS A 283 9.61 34.86 12.81
C CYS A 283 10.92 34.11 12.39
N SER A 284 11.71 34.64 11.43
CA SER A 284 12.96 34.08 10.86
C SER A 284 14.01 35.17 10.51
N THR A 285 15.22 34.90 9.98
CA THR A 285 15.54 34.78 8.51
C THR A 285 17.06 34.55 8.29
N GLY A 286 17.52 33.91 7.18
CA GLY A 286 18.90 34.06 6.64
C GLY A 286 19.50 32.86 5.88
N THR A 287 20.71 32.88 5.26
CA THR A 287 21.59 33.97 4.74
C THR A 287 22.77 33.41 3.88
N GLN A 288 22.89 33.82 2.61
CA GLN A 288 24.10 33.80 1.71
C GLN A 288 24.92 32.48 1.51
N SER A 289 26.08 32.43 0.79
CA SER A 289 26.34 32.75 -0.65
C SER A 289 27.79 32.37 -1.10
N THR A 290 28.01 31.96 -2.36
CA THR A 290 29.21 32.19 -3.24
C THR A 290 29.14 31.38 -4.55
N SER A 291 29.20 32.02 -5.72
CA SER A 291 29.11 31.34 -7.04
C SER A 291 29.54 32.20 -8.23
N LEU A 292 30.38 31.67 -9.14
CA LEU A 292 30.57 32.20 -10.51
C LEU A 292 31.25 31.18 -11.45
N ASP A 293 31.37 31.57 -12.74
CA ASP A 293 32.19 30.98 -13.83
C ASP A 293 31.85 29.59 -14.38
N LEU A 294 30.58 29.37 -14.74
CA LEU A 294 30.15 28.20 -15.56
C LEU A 294 29.10 28.53 -16.64
N LEU A 295 28.59 29.77 -16.67
CA LEU A 295 27.46 30.18 -17.52
C LEU A 295 27.90 30.77 -18.87
N SER A 296 29.06 31.44 -18.91
CA SER A 296 29.65 32.09 -20.08
C SER A 296 29.98 31.14 -21.25
N MET A 297 30.24 29.86 -20.96
CA MET A 297 30.60 28.85 -21.97
C MET A 297 29.39 28.24 -22.71
N LEU A 298 28.16 28.53 -22.29
CA LEU A 298 26.94 28.14 -23.03
C LEU A 298 26.63 29.14 -24.14
N ASP A 299 26.75 30.43 -23.84
CA ASP A 299 26.43 31.53 -24.76
C ASP A 299 27.50 31.73 -25.86
N THR A 300 28.68 31.11 -25.71
CA THR A 300 29.78 31.14 -26.68
C THR A 300 29.92 29.88 -27.54
N HIS A 301 29.06 28.87 -27.36
CA HIS A 301 29.11 27.62 -28.12
C HIS A 301 28.06 27.61 -29.24
N PRO A 302 28.38 27.24 -30.50
CA PRO A 302 27.47 27.37 -31.65
C PRO A 302 26.18 26.55 -31.58
N LYS A 303 26.10 25.56 -30.68
CA LYS A 303 24.87 24.79 -30.38
C LYS A 303 24.16 25.21 -29.08
N GLY A 304 24.65 26.23 -28.37
CA GLY A 304 24.05 26.74 -27.14
C GLY A 304 22.74 27.50 -27.36
N GLU A 305 22.64 28.22 -28.48
CA GLU A 305 21.43 28.96 -28.86
C GLU A 305 20.26 28.00 -29.18
N GLU A 306 20.52 26.91 -29.92
CA GLU A 306 19.56 25.84 -30.21
C GLU A 306 18.92 25.26 -28.94
N ILE A 307 19.75 24.89 -27.96
CA ILE A 307 19.34 24.38 -26.65
C ILE A 307 18.47 25.42 -25.92
N THR A 308 18.89 26.69 -25.93
CA THR A 308 18.16 27.77 -25.27
C THR A 308 16.80 28.02 -25.93
N ARG A 309 16.74 27.98 -27.26
CA ARG A 309 15.53 28.18 -28.08
C ARG A 309 14.51 27.05 -27.87
N GLU A 310 14.95 25.79 -27.86
CA GLU A 310 14.07 24.64 -27.53
C GLU A 310 13.51 24.76 -26.11
N TYR A 311 14.37 25.06 -25.13
CA TYR A 311 13.96 25.21 -23.74
C TYR A 311 12.97 26.36 -23.54
N MET A 312 13.19 27.51 -24.18
CA MET A 312 12.27 28.65 -24.06
C MET A 312 10.89 28.35 -24.63
N LYS A 313 10.80 27.58 -25.73
CA LYS A 313 9.53 27.14 -26.33
C LYS A 313 8.84 26.05 -25.50
N ASN A 314 9.54 24.96 -25.19
CA ASN A 314 8.94 23.73 -24.66
C ASN A 314 8.99 23.62 -23.13
N LYS A 315 9.70 24.52 -22.44
CA LYS A 315 10.06 24.46 -21.01
C LYS A 315 10.76 23.16 -20.58
N THR A 316 11.28 22.40 -21.53
CA THR A 316 12.00 21.13 -21.34
C THR A 316 12.97 20.91 -22.50
N LEU A 317 13.85 19.92 -22.38
CA LEU A 317 14.77 19.50 -23.45
C LEU A 317 14.55 18.02 -23.80
N THR A 318 14.49 17.74 -25.10
CA THR A 318 14.57 16.38 -25.65
C THR A 318 15.87 15.66 -25.24
N PRO A 319 15.94 14.32 -25.33
CA PRO A 319 17.14 13.57 -25.00
C PRO A 319 18.38 14.01 -25.81
N GLN A 320 18.19 14.37 -27.08
CA GLN A 320 19.26 14.75 -28.01
C GLN A 320 19.99 16.03 -27.55
N THR A 321 19.26 17.12 -27.33
CA THR A 321 19.83 18.42 -26.95
C THR A 321 20.29 18.47 -25.51
N ARG A 322 19.66 17.67 -24.62
CA ARG A 322 20.17 17.43 -23.25
C ARG A 322 21.53 16.75 -23.25
N ILE A 323 21.79 15.82 -24.18
CA ILE A 323 23.13 15.22 -24.36
C ILE A 323 24.13 16.27 -24.88
N THR A 324 23.73 17.12 -25.84
CA THR A 324 24.56 18.24 -26.33
C THR A 324 24.93 19.20 -25.20
N LEU A 325 23.97 19.62 -24.37
CA LEU A 325 24.17 20.45 -23.18
C LEU A 325 25.21 19.84 -22.22
N VAL A 326 25.04 18.57 -21.87
CA VAL A 326 25.99 17.86 -20.98
C VAL A 326 27.38 17.75 -21.62
N ASN A 327 27.48 17.56 -22.94
CA ASN A 327 28.76 17.52 -23.64
C ASN A 327 29.52 18.84 -23.53
N ILE A 328 28.85 19.98 -23.75
CA ILE A 328 29.43 21.32 -23.65
C ILE A 328 29.98 21.56 -22.23
N VAL A 329 29.16 21.31 -21.20
CA VAL A 329 29.55 21.53 -19.79
C VAL A 329 30.65 20.54 -19.35
N CYS A 330 30.67 19.31 -19.86
CA CYS A 330 31.78 18.39 -19.61
C CYS A 330 33.09 18.83 -20.28
N ALA A 331 33.03 19.42 -21.47
CA ALA A 331 34.21 19.98 -22.13
C ALA A 331 34.75 21.21 -21.37
N ALA A 332 33.87 22.10 -20.90
CA ALA A 332 34.21 23.21 -20.02
C ALA A 332 34.91 22.74 -18.73
N LEU A 333 34.30 21.80 -18.00
CA LEU A 333 34.89 21.18 -16.80
C LEU A 333 36.29 20.60 -17.05
N VAL A 334 36.49 19.93 -18.19
CA VAL A 334 37.79 19.34 -18.55
C VAL A 334 38.83 20.40 -18.95
N LYS A 335 38.40 21.52 -19.56
CA LYS A 335 39.28 22.66 -19.85
C LYS A 335 39.76 23.37 -18.59
N ILE A 336 38.90 23.51 -17.57
CA ILE A 336 39.21 24.27 -16.35
C ILE A 336 39.91 23.39 -15.29
N HIS A 337 39.48 22.14 -15.11
CA HIS A 337 39.94 21.25 -14.03
C HIS A 337 40.59 19.94 -14.51
N GLY A 338 40.94 19.85 -15.80
CA GLY A 338 41.55 18.66 -16.41
C GLY A 338 40.61 17.45 -16.46
N TYR A 339 41.14 16.28 -16.78
CA TYR A 339 40.31 15.07 -16.95
C TYR A 339 39.71 14.51 -15.66
N TYR A 340 40.11 14.98 -14.48
CA TYR A 340 39.72 14.43 -13.17
C TYR A 340 39.14 15.48 -12.20
N PRO A 341 38.12 16.26 -12.59
CA PRO A 341 37.53 17.25 -11.70
C PRO A 341 37.07 16.61 -10.39
N SER A 342 37.18 17.40 -9.32
CA SER A 342 36.75 17.03 -7.98
C SER A 342 35.23 16.77 -7.92
N PRO A 343 34.72 16.20 -6.82
CA PRO A 343 33.28 16.06 -6.66
C PRO A 343 32.57 17.42 -6.63
N GLU A 344 33.19 18.44 -6.03
CA GLU A 344 32.60 19.77 -5.85
C GLU A 344 32.52 20.59 -7.14
N GLU A 345 33.52 20.49 -8.03
CA GLU A 345 33.50 21.18 -9.33
C GLU A 345 32.36 20.67 -10.23
N LYS A 346 32.15 19.35 -10.26
CA LYS A 346 31.01 18.74 -10.98
C LYS A 346 29.67 19.14 -10.37
N GLU A 347 29.64 19.33 -9.05
CA GLU A 347 28.45 19.74 -8.31
C GLU A 347 28.11 21.20 -8.62
N ARG A 348 29.12 22.09 -8.63
CA ARG A 348 28.99 23.49 -9.07
C ARG A 348 28.49 23.58 -10.52
N ALA A 349 29.07 22.79 -11.43
CA ALA A 349 28.61 22.72 -12.82
C ALA A 349 27.17 22.22 -12.97
N ALA A 350 26.77 21.24 -12.14
CA ALA A 350 25.40 20.74 -12.15
C ALA A 350 24.39 21.79 -11.64
N ARG A 351 24.75 22.62 -10.64
CA ARG A 351 23.93 23.77 -10.19
C ARG A 351 23.72 24.77 -11.32
N CYS A 352 24.80 25.26 -11.94
CA CYS A 352 24.70 26.29 -12.97
C CYS A 352 23.86 25.88 -14.21
N ILE A 353 23.78 24.58 -14.53
CA ILE A 353 22.81 24.08 -15.53
C ILE A 353 21.37 24.31 -15.08
N ILE A 354 21.05 24.02 -13.81
CA ILE A 354 19.71 24.21 -13.25
C ILE A 354 19.37 25.68 -13.08
N ASP A 355 20.32 26.51 -12.69
CA ASP A 355 20.11 27.95 -12.54
C ASP A 355 19.76 28.61 -13.88
N ARG A 356 20.40 28.18 -14.99
CA ARG A 356 20.09 28.64 -16.36
C ARG A 356 18.83 27.97 -16.95
N PHE A 357 18.51 26.75 -16.54
CA PHE A 357 17.36 25.99 -17.04
C PHE A 357 16.47 25.42 -15.91
N PRO A 358 15.75 26.27 -15.13
CA PRO A 358 15.02 25.86 -13.92
C PRO A 358 14.03 24.70 -14.07
N ASN A 359 13.42 24.51 -15.24
CA ASN A 359 12.46 23.42 -15.48
C ASN A 359 13.13 22.08 -15.80
N LEU A 360 14.45 22.05 -16.01
CA LEU A 360 15.26 20.81 -16.06
C LEU A 360 15.68 20.33 -14.66
N ARG A 361 15.33 21.08 -13.61
CA ARG A 361 15.58 20.70 -12.21
C ARG A 361 14.98 19.34 -11.94
N ASP A 362 15.78 18.48 -11.34
CA ASP A 362 15.31 17.19 -10.87
C ASP A 362 14.18 17.41 -9.83
N LYS A 363 12.98 16.95 -10.21
CA LYS A 363 11.80 16.90 -9.35
C LYS A 363 11.85 15.71 -8.37
N MET A 364 13.04 15.12 -8.12
CA MET A 364 13.28 14.07 -7.13
C MET A 364 14.51 14.31 -6.21
N GLY A 365 15.69 14.72 -6.71
CA GLY A 365 16.95 14.76 -5.93
C GLY A 365 17.23 16.04 -5.12
N LYS A 366 17.91 15.93 -3.95
CA LYS A 366 18.04 16.93 -2.84
C LYS A 366 18.23 18.40 -3.27
N SER A 367 19.23 18.69 -4.08
CA SER A 367 19.53 20.03 -4.59
C SER A 367 18.71 20.38 -5.83
N GLY A 368 18.35 19.37 -6.64
CA GLY A 368 17.68 19.47 -7.93
C GLY A 368 18.61 19.32 -9.13
N HIS A 369 19.91 19.06 -8.94
CA HIS A 369 20.87 18.85 -10.03
C HIS A 369 21.38 17.40 -10.14
N GLU A 370 20.81 16.47 -9.38
CA GLU A 370 21.27 15.09 -9.21
C GLU A 370 21.33 14.29 -10.51
N HIS A 371 20.36 14.53 -11.41
CA HIS A 371 20.36 14.00 -12.78
C HIS A 371 21.64 14.37 -13.54
N PHE A 372 22.16 15.59 -13.36
CA PHE A 372 23.40 16.05 -13.99
C PHE A 372 24.63 15.57 -13.19
N PHE A 373 24.67 15.82 -11.88
CA PHE A 373 25.64 15.22 -10.96
C PHE A 373 25.11 15.21 -9.52
N CYS A 374 25.44 14.16 -8.76
CA CYS A 374 25.54 14.30 -7.30
C CYS A 374 26.67 13.44 -6.71
N LYS A 375 27.27 14.02 -5.65
CA LYS A 375 28.43 13.59 -4.86
C LYS A 375 28.18 12.34 -4.01
N THR A 376 26.99 12.22 -3.40
CA THR A 376 26.55 11.10 -2.54
C THR A 376 26.42 9.78 -3.34
N GLY A 377 26.50 8.63 -2.67
CA GLY A 377 26.12 7.34 -3.24
C GLY A 377 26.92 6.90 -4.48
N GLY A 378 28.25 6.82 -4.36
CA GLY A 378 29.12 6.26 -5.42
C GLY A 378 29.40 7.16 -6.63
N GLN A 379 28.93 8.42 -6.61
CA GLN A 379 29.02 9.41 -7.68
C GLN A 379 28.39 8.96 -9.02
N SER A 380 27.24 9.53 -9.33
CA SER A 380 26.46 9.29 -10.56
C SER A 380 25.77 10.57 -11.06
N GLY A 381 25.22 10.52 -12.28
CA GLY A 381 24.63 11.65 -13.02
C GLY A 381 25.24 11.77 -14.42
N TYR A 382 24.58 12.49 -15.32
CA TYR A 382 24.97 12.63 -16.73
C TYR A 382 26.43 13.12 -16.91
N ILE A 383 26.86 14.12 -16.12
CA ILE A 383 28.23 14.67 -16.14
C ILE A 383 29.24 13.58 -15.77
N GLN A 384 29.02 12.85 -14.67
CA GLN A 384 29.92 11.77 -14.25
C GLN A 384 29.96 10.63 -15.29
N SER A 385 28.82 10.27 -15.88
CA SER A 385 28.75 9.25 -16.94
C SER A 385 29.50 9.68 -18.20
N ARG A 386 29.37 10.95 -18.61
CA ARG A 386 30.10 11.48 -19.77
C ARG A 386 31.61 11.60 -19.50
N LEU A 387 32.02 12.07 -18.32
CA LEU A 387 33.43 12.09 -17.91
C LEU A 387 34.04 10.68 -17.82
N LYS A 388 33.28 9.67 -17.35
CA LYS A 388 33.71 8.25 -17.40
C LYS A 388 33.95 7.79 -18.84
N ASN A 389 33.08 8.16 -19.79
CA ASN A 389 33.27 7.83 -21.20
C ASN A 389 34.42 8.58 -21.87
N ILE A 390 34.63 9.88 -21.57
CA ILE A 390 35.78 10.65 -22.09
C ILE A 390 37.11 9.96 -21.70
N ARG A 391 37.26 9.55 -20.44
CA ARG A 391 38.49 8.89 -19.94
C ARG A 391 38.80 7.55 -20.62
N ARG A 392 37.80 6.81 -21.10
CA ARG A 392 37.99 5.52 -21.80
C ARG A 392 38.76 5.64 -23.12
N HIS A 393 38.80 6.83 -23.71
CA HIS A 393 39.50 7.11 -24.97
C HIS A 393 40.81 7.91 -24.77
N LEU A 394 41.28 8.08 -23.52
CA LEU A 394 42.59 8.67 -23.24
C LEU A 394 43.72 7.63 -23.40
N PRO A 395 44.96 8.05 -23.73
CA PRO A 395 46.15 7.19 -23.64
C PRO A 395 46.29 6.58 -22.24
N LYS A 396 46.77 5.32 -22.13
CA LYS A 396 46.81 4.56 -20.86
C LYS A 396 47.48 5.29 -19.69
N GLN A 397 48.52 6.09 -19.95
CA GLN A 397 49.19 6.92 -18.95
C GLN A 397 48.23 7.93 -18.28
N ASN A 398 47.33 8.54 -19.07
CA ASN A 398 46.37 9.55 -18.63
C ASN A 398 45.06 8.95 -18.07
N GLN A 399 44.96 7.62 -17.97
CA GLN A 399 43.80 6.94 -17.35
C GLN A 399 43.93 6.76 -15.83
N GLN A 400 45.13 6.97 -15.27
CA GLN A 400 45.37 6.84 -13.84
C GLN A 400 45.04 8.14 -13.09
N ARG A 401 44.73 7.99 -11.79
CA ARG A 401 44.30 9.09 -10.92
C ARG A 401 45.43 9.39 -9.91
N PRO A 402 45.82 10.67 -9.69
CA PRO A 402 46.82 11.01 -8.69
C PRO A 402 46.44 10.46 -7.30
N ARG A 403 47.40 9.85 -6.60
CA ARG A 403 47.20 9.34 -5.24
C ARG A 403 47.59 10.40 -4.22
N LEU A 404 46.64 10.77 -3.36
CA LEU A 404 46.89 11.42 -2.08
C LEU A 404 46.66 10.38 -0.99
N GLY A 405 47.58 10.30 -0.02
CA GLY A 405 47.60 9.24 1.00
C GLY A 405 47.18 9.72 2.38
N MET A 406 46.52 8.83 3.13
CA MET A 406 46.43 8.77 4.59
C MET A 406 46.09 7.33 4.98
N SER A 407 46.34 6.94 6.22
CA SER A 407 46.60 5.55 6.62
C SER A 407 45.49 4.88 7.45
N GLY A 408 45.52 3.55 7.47
CA GLY A 408 45.38 2.81 8.74
C GLY A 408 44.00 2.66 9.37
N ALA A 409 43.00 2.15 8.63
CA ALA A 409 41.81 1.55 9.24
C ALA A 409 41.42 0.26 8.51
N GLN A 410 41.68 -0.89 9.13
CA GLN A 410 41.47 -2.21 8.52
C GLN A 410 39.99 -2.64 8.65
N TYR A 411 39.13 -2.04 7.83
CA TYR A 411 37.73 -2.43 7.72
C TYR A 411 37.62 -3.90 7.27
N GLN A 412 37.16 -4.77 8.18
CA GLN A 412 36.69 -6.11 7.82
C GLN A 412 35.45 -5.95 6.91
N LEU A 413 35.44 -6.62 5.76
CA LEU A 413 34.24 -6.69 4.94
C LEU A 413 33.27 -7.69 5.58
N THR A 414 32.34 -7.19 6.39
CA THR A 414 31.09 -7.90 6.61
C THR A 414 30.35 -7.97 5.27
N ASN A 415 30.05 -9.18 4.82
CA ASN A 415 29.26 -9.38 3.61
C ASN A 415 27.86 -8.79 3.85
N MET A 416 27.50 -7.73 3.11
CA MET A 416 26.11 -7.28 3.07
C MET A 416 25.31 -8.28 2.23
N GLU A 417 24.61 -9.16 2.92
CA GLU A 417 23.52 -9.98 2.36
C GLU A 417 22.51 -9.04 1.70
N ASN A 418 22.17 -9.30 0.43
CA ASN A 418 21.36 -8.40 -0.39
C ASN A 418 19.87 -8.78 -0.34
N ASP A 419 19.38 -9.16 0.83
CA ASP A 419 18.07 -9.79 0.99
C ASP A 419 16.99 -8.80 1.41
N LYS A 420 16.51 -8.08 0.39
CA LYS A 420 15.10 -7.70 0.24
C LYS A 420 14.63 -7.93 -1.19
N GLU A 421 14.78 -9.17 -1.66
CA GLU A 421 13.69 -9.73 -2.48
C GLU A 421 12.39 -9.70 -1.64
N GLN A 422 11.23 -9.63 -2.30
CA GLN A 422 9.97 -9.76 -1.60
C GLN A 422 9.81 -11.22 -1.17
N SER A 423 10.22 -11.52 0.06
CA SER A 423 9.78 -12.70 0.78
C SER A 423 8.24 -12.74 0.71
N THR A 424 7.74 -13.67 -0.11
CA THR A 424 6.58 -14.47 0.29
C THR A 424 6.84 -14.88 1.73
N GLY A 425 5.96 -14.54 2.67
CA GLY A 425 6.13 -15.00 4.06
C GLY A 425 6.34 -16.51 4.05
N ASP A 426 7.27 -17.01 4.87
CA ASP A 426 7.67 -18.42 4.79
C ASP A 426 6.45 -19.32 5.01
N LEU A 427 5.98 -19.90 3.90
CA LEU A 427 4.81 -20.76 3.89
C LEU A 427 5.08 -21.96 4.79
N PRO A 428 4.11 -22.38 5.62
CA PRO A 428 4.30 -23.53 6.48
C PRO A 428 4.70 -24.74 5.65
N THR A 429 5.86 -25.31 6.00
CA THR A 429 6.37 -26.55 5.43
C THR A 429 6.01 -27.70 6.36
N ILE A 430 5.48 -28.78 5.79
CA ILE A 430 5.36 -30.07 6.50
C ILE A 430 6.70 -30.83 6.40
N ASP A 431 6.79 -32.02 7.01
CA ASP A 431 8.02 -32.81 6.94
C ASP A 431 8.35 -33.23 5.49
N ASN A 432 9.62 -33.49 5.18
CA ASN A 432 10.03 -33.84 3.81
C ASN A 432 9.57 -35.24 3.38
N ASP A 433 9.50 -36.23 4.28
CA ASP A 433 8.97 -37.55 3.96
C ASP A 433 7.43 -37.52 3.86
N GLU A 434 6.77 -36.65 4.64
CA GLU A 434 5.33 -36.38 4.55
C GLU A 434 4.97 -35.67 3.23
N ALA A 435 5.70 -34.61 2.86
CA ALA A 435 5.54 -33.91 1.58
C ALA A 435 5.81 -34.81 0.38
N LYS A 436 6.78 -35.73 0.49
CA LYS A 436 7.02 -36.76 -0.51
C LYS A 436 5.86 -37.75 -0.59
N GLY A 437 5.31 -38.18 0.55
CA GLY A 437 4.11 -39.01 0.61
C GLY A 437 2.90 -38.35 -0.06
N LEU A 438 2.68 -37.05 0.15
CA LEU A 438 1.65 -36.29 -0.56
C LEU A 438 1.94 -36.14 -2.07
N ALA A 439 3.20 -35.97 -2.48
CA ALA A 439 3.56 -35.95 -3.89
C ALA A 439 3.34 -37.32 -4.58
N ASP A 440 3.68 -38.43 -3.92
CA ASP A 440 3.43 -39.79 -4.42
C ASP A 440 1.93 -40.14 -4.41
N PHE A 441 1.15 -39.64 -3.44
CA PHE A 441 -0.32 -39.68 -3.46
C PHE A 441 -0.89 -38.91 -4.65
N CYS A 442 -0.46 -37.67 -4.89
CA CYS A 442 -0.87 -36.87 -6.05
C CYS A 442 -0.50 -37.52 -7.39
N ARG A 443 0.59 -38.30 -7.46
CA ARG A 443 1.02 -39.04 -8.66
C ARG A 443 0.30 -40.37 -8.88
N SER A 444 -0.35 -40.93 -7.87
CA SER A 444 -1.05 -42.23 -7.93
C SER A 444 -2.57 -42.13 -7.85
N THR A 445 -3.11 -40.98 -7.44
CA THR A 445 -4.55 -40.71 -7.33
C THR A 445 -5.16 -40.44 -8.72
N PRO A 446 -6.28 -41.09 -9.10
CA PRO A 446 -6.97 -40.81 -10.36
C PRO A 446 -7.45 -39.36 -10.47
N LEU A 447 -7.35 -38.76 -11.66
CA LEU A 447 -7.71 -37.37 -11.92
C LEU A 447 -9.18 -37.03 -11.59
N GLU A 448 -10.07 -38.02 -11.64
CA GLU A 448 -11.48 -37.92 -11.19
C GLU A 448 -11.59 -37.47 -9.72
N SER A 449 -10.62 -37.82 -8.88
CA SER A 449 -10.50 -37.38 -7.48
C SER A 449 -9.83 -36.00 -7.33
N LYS A 450 -10.03 -35.10 -8.31
CA LYS A 450 -9.49 -33.73 -8.41
C LYS A 450 -9.50 -32.94 -7.08
N ALA A 451 -10.57 -33.04 -6.30
CA ALA A 451 -10.69 -32.35 -5.01
C ALA A 451 -9.67 -32.85 -3.96
N ALA A 452 -9.36 -34.15 -3.94
CA ALA A 452 -8.35 -34.72 -3.06
C ALA A 452 -6.93 -34.32 -3.49
N ILE A 453 -6.66 -34.30 -4.80
CA ILE A 453 -5.37 -33.84 -5.36
C ILE A 453 -5.16 -32.35 -5.07
N LEU A 454 -6.19 -31.50 -5.25
CA LEU A 454 -6.12 -30.08 -4.90
C LEU A 454 -5.81 -29.86 -3.41
N LYS A 455 -6.50 -30.58 -2.52
CA LYS A 455 -6.27 -30.53 -1.08
C LYS A 455 -4.82 -30.94 -0.74
N ALA A 456 -4.38 -32.10 -1.19
CA ALA A 456 -3.02 -32.59 -0.92
C ALA A 456 -1.97 -31.61 -1.46
N MET A 457 -2.10 -31.12 -2.69
CA MET A 457 -1.20 -30.10 -3.25
C MET A 457 -1.15 -28.83 -2.40
N LYS A 458 -2.27 -28.39 -1.81
CA LYS A 458 -2.33 -27.20 -0.93
C LYS A 458 -1.52 -27.38 0.36
N GLU A 459 -1.54 -28.58 0.93
CA GLU A 459 -0.91 -28.87 2.23
C GLU A 459 0.63 -28.78 2.19
N PHE A 460 1.26 -29.07 1.05
CA PHE A 460 2.71 -28.93 0.87
C PHE A 460 3.16 -27.85 -0.14
N THR A 461 2.31 -26.84 -0.41
CA THR A 461 2.71 -25.67 -1.25
C THR A 461 3.99 -25.01 -0.73
N GLY A 462 4.21 -24.93 0.58
CA GLY A 462 5.45 -24.39 1.17
C GLY A 462 6.70 -25.15 0.74
N ASN A 463 6.69 -26.48 0.83
CA ASN A 463 7.80 -27.35 0.42
C ASN A 463 8.08 -27.19 -1.09
N ARG A 464 7.04 -27.17 -1.93
CA ARG A 464 7.18 -26.97 -3.39
C ARG A 464 7.79 -25.61 -3.75
N VAL A 465 7.27 -24.52 -3.15
CA VAL A 465 7.77 -23.16 -3.37
C VAL A 465 9.24 -23.01 -2.93
N ASN A 466 9.62 -23.60 -1.80
CA ASN A 466 10.99 -23.53 -1.30
C ASN A 466 11.97 -24.38 -2.13
N TRP A 467 11.57 -25.56 -2.60
CA TRP A 467 12.36 -26.35 -3.57
C TRP A 467 12.63 -25.58 -4.86
N ILE A 468 11.62 -24.88 -5.41
CA ILE A 468 11.78 -24.05 -6.62
C ILE A 468 12.78 -22.90 -6.38
N LYS A 469 12.69 -22.20 -5.23
CA LYS A 469 13.65 -21.14 -4.88
C LYS A 469 15.08 -21.68 -4.78
N GLU A 470 15.29 -22.69 -3.93
CA GLU A 470 16.63 -23.22 -3.62
C GLU A 470 17.32 -23.87 -4.81
N LYS A 471 16.61 -24.74 -5.54
CA LYS A 471 17.22 -25.53 -6.62
C LYS A 471 17.17 -24.78 -7.96
N SER A 472 16.33 -23.76 -8.10
CA SER A 472 16.10 -23.02 -9.35
C SER A 472 15.90 -23.95 -10.58
N PRO A 473 15.00 -24.94 -10.51
CA PRO A 473 14.80 -25.95 -11.56
C PRO A 473 14.26 -25.32 -12.86
N THR A 474 14.43 -26.02 -13.98
CA THR A 474 13.79 -25.64 -15.26
C THR A 474 12.30 -25.99 -15.23
N MET A 475 11.51 -25.38 -16.12
CA MET A 475 10.06 -25.66 -16.21
C MET A 475 9.78 -27.16 -16.46
N THR A 476 10.54 -27.79 -17.35
CA THR A 476 10.56 -29.25 -17.59
C THR A 476 10.78 -30.07 -16.33
N GLN A 477 11.67 -29.61 -15.43
CA GLN A 477 11.95 -30.30 -14.17
C GLN A 477 10.82 -30.12 -13.15
N ILE A 478 10.17 -28.95 -13.12
CA ILE A 478 8.98 -28.71 -12.27
C ILE A 478 7.82 -29.59 -12.73
N ILE A 479 7.53 -29.61 -14.04
CA ILE A 479 6.47 -30.44 -14.63
C ILE A 479 6.73 -31.93 -14.43
N LYS A 480 7.99 -32.37 -14.58
CA LYS A 480 8.36 -33.78 -14.39
C LYS A 480 8.16 -34.25 -12.94
N GLU A 481 8.41 -33.38 -11.96
CA GLU A 481 8.20 -33.71 -10.54
C GLU A 481 6.71 -33.62 -10.16
N TYR A 482 6.01 -32.60 -10.68
CA TYR A 482 4.61 -32.27 -10.36
C TYR A 482 3.76 -32.12 -11.64
N PRO A 483 3.42 -33.23 -12.33
CA PRO A 483 2.64 -33.20 -13.58
C PRO A 483 1.24 -32.60 -13.42
N GLN A 484 0.71 -32.59 -12.19
CA GLN A 484 -0.61 -32.06 -11.84
C GLN A 484 -0.77 -30.58 -12.20
N TYR A 485 0.32 -29.81 -12.32
CA TYR A 485 0.28 -28.42 -12.81
C TYR A 485 -0.26 -28.28 -14.26
N ILE A 486 -0.16 -29.33 -15.08
CA ILE A 486 -0.77 -29.40 -16.41
C ILE A 486 -2.20 -29.94 -16.32
N GLU A 487 -2.40 -30.99 -15.54
CA GLU A 487 -3.66 -31.76 -15.45
C GLU A 487 -4.77 -31.02 -14.70
N ILE A 488 -4.41 -30.14 -13.76
CA ILE A 488 -5.32 -29.40 -12.88
C ILE A 488 -4.91 -27.91 -12.88
N PRO A 489 -5.42 -27.10 -13.82
CA PRO A 489 -5.05 -25.69 -13.96
C PRO A 489 -5.29 -24.85 -12.68
N GLU A 490 -6.25 -25.23 -11.84
CA GLU A 490 -6.56 -24.51 -10.60
C GLU A 490 -5.42 -24.53 -9.57
N ILE A 491 -4.45 -25.45 -9.66
CA ILE A 491 -3.29 -25.49 -8.76
C ILE A 491 -2.46 -24.21 -8.88
N ILE A 492 -2.36 -23.62 -10.08
CA ILE A 492 -1.62 -22.37 -10.31
C ILE A 492 -2.28 -21.21 -9.55
N SER A 493 -3.61 -21.12 -9.60
CA SER A 493 -4.40 -20.13 -8.85
C SER A 493 -4.35 -20.37 -7.34
N GLN A 494 -4.43 -21.63 -6.90
CA GLN A 494 -4.32 -22.04 -5.51
C GLN A 494 -2.96 -21.64 -4.91
N ASP A 495 -1.85 -21.95 -5.59
CA ASP A 495 -0.51 -21.58 -5.12
C ASP A 495 -0.31 -20.07 -5.10
N PHE A 496 -0.87 -19.33 -6.07
CA PHE A 496 -0.86 -17.86 -6.05
C PHE A 496 -1.62 -17.30 -4.83
N GLN A 497 -2.81 -17.82 -4.53
CA GLN A 497 -3.58 -17.46 -3.34
C GLN A 497 -2.85 -17.82 -2.03
N GLN A 498 -2.11 -18.94 -1.98
CA GLN A 498 -1.26 -19.26 -0.82
C GLN A 498 -0.10 -18.28 -0.67
N MET A 499 0.66 -18.02 -1.74
CA MET A 499 1.85 -17.16 -1.68
C MET A 499 1.55 -15.68 -1.38
N PHE A 500 0.40 -15.17 -1.81
CA PHE A 500 0.08 -13.73 -1.77
C PHE A 500 -1.20 -13.37 -1.01
N GLY A 501 -1.98 -14.35 -0.56
CA GLY A 501 -3.30 -14.15 0.03
C GLY A 501 -4.41 -14.00 -1.01
N GLU A 502 -5.56 -14.59 -0.72
CA GLU A 502 -6.76 -14.60 -1.58
C GLU A 502 -7.22 -13.20 -2.00
N GLU A 503 -7.21 -12.27 -1.03
CA GLU A 503 -7.50 -10.85 -1.25
C GLU A 503 -6.60 -10.17 -2.31
N THR A 504 -5.36 -10.62 -2.55
CA THR A 504 -4.39 -9.87 -3.36
C THR A 504 -4.76 -9.83 -4.84
N GLY A 505 -5.35 -10.91 -5.38
CA GLY A 505 -5.85 -10.93 -6.75
C GLY A 505 -7.00 -9.93 -6.96
N ALA A 506 -8.02 -10.00 -6.08
CA ALA A 506 -9.15 -9.07 -6.08
C ALA A 506 -8.70 -7.62 -5.87
N ASN A 507 -7.82 -7.36 -4.90
CA ASN A 507 -7.25 -6.04 -4.61
C ASN A 507 -6.45 -5.45 -5.78
N PHE A 508 -5.82 -6.28 -6.62
CA PHE A 508 -5.17 -5.83 -7.84
C PHE A 508 -6.21 -5.42 -8.88
N LEU A 509 -7.16 -6.30 -9.21
CA LEU A 509 -8.20 -6.05 -10.22
C LEU A 509 -9.04 -4.80 -9.88
N MET A 510 -9.49 -4.68 -8.63
CA MET A 510 -10.26 -3.54 -8.12
C MET A 510 -9.51 -2.18 -8.28
N LYS A 511 -8.18 -2.17 -8.16
CA LYS A 511 -7.35 -0.97 -8.34
C LYS A 511 -6.87 -0.77 -9.77
N TRP A 512 -6.88 -1.83 -10.59
CA TRP A 512 -6.32 -1.83 -11.93
C TRP A 512 -7.04 -0.85 -12.86
N GLY A 513 -8.37 -0.77 -12.81
CA GLY A 513 -9.15 0.19 -13.61
C GLY A 513 -8.78 1.66 -13.38
N GLN A 514 -8.38 2.03 -12.15
CA GLN A 514 -7.89 3.38 -11.85
C GLN A 514 -6.51 3.63 -12.47
N HIS A 515 -5.59 2.66 -12.35
CA HIS A 515 -4.26 2.75 -12.93
C HIS A 515 -4.27 2.70 -14.46
N ALA A 516 -5.20 1.96 -15.06
CA ALA A 516 -5.32 1.79 -16.50
C ALA A 516 -5.53 3.12 -17.23
N LYS A 517 -6.43 3.96 -16.71
CA LYS A 517 -6.76 5.29 -17.26
C LYS A 517 -5.51 6.19 -17.33
N SER A 518 -4.68 6.21 -16.29
CA SER A 518 -3.41 6.95 -16.28
C SER A 518 -2.33 6.37 -17.20
N ILE A 519 -2.29 5.04 -17.39
CA ILE A 519 -1.32 4.40 -18.29
C ILE A 519 -1.64 4.76 -19.75
N LEU A 520 -2.91 4.72 -20.14
CA LEU A 520 -3.35 5.10 -21.49
C LEU A 520 -3.08 6.58 -21.81
N GLU A 521 -3.24 7.47 -20.85
CA GLU A 521 -2.87 8.89 -21.00
C GLU A 521 -1.36 9.07 -21.23
N TYR A 522 -0.52 8.28 -20.56
CA TYR A 522 0.92 8.25 -20.82
C TYR A 522 1.24 7.69 -22.22
N MET A 523 0.52 6.64 -22.67
CA MET A 523 0.71 6.03 -23.99
C MET A 523 0.45 7.02 -25.13
N LYS A 524 -0.63 7.82 -25.05
CA LYS A 524 -0.96 8.90 -26.01
C LYS A 524 0.17 9.90 -26.23
N ASN A 525 0.95 10.17 -25.17
CA ASN A 525 2.06 11.12 -25.19
C ASN A 525 3.42 10.48 -25.56
N SER A 526 3.44 9.18 -25.89
CA SER A 526 4.66 8.43 -26.17
C SER A 526 5.16 8.59 -27.60
N ARG A 527 6.49 8.54 -27.78
CA ARG A 527 7.15 8.42 -29.10
C ARG A 527 7.57 6.99 -29.44
N ASN A 528 7.25 6.00 -28.60
CA ASN A 528 7.49 4.60 -28.92
C ASN A 528 6.45 4.13 -29.95
N ALA A 529 6.91 3.71 -31.13
CA ALA A 529 6.04 3.29 -32.24
C ALA A 529 4.99 2.25 -31.82
N LYS A 530 5.33 1.29 -30.97
CA LYS A 530 4.40 0.25 -30.51
C LYS A 530 3.33 0.77 -29.53
N LEU A 531 3.67 1.80 -28.74
CA LEU A 531 2.69 2.47 -27.88
C LEU A 531 1.78 3.42 -28.68
N VAL A 532 2.29 4.05 -29.74
CA VAL A 532 1.48 4.82 -30.69
C VAL A 532 0.52 3.91 -31.46
N GLU A 533 0.97 2.72 -31.87
CA GLU A 533 0.12 1.69 -32.49
C GLU A 533 -1.01 1.23 -31.54
N LEU A 534 -0.67 0.79 -30.32
CA LEU A 534 -1.65 0.40 -29.29
C LEU A 534 -2.62 1.54 -28.92
N THR A 535 -2.16 2.79 -28.95
CA THR A 535 -3.03 3.95 -28.71
C THR A 535 -4.04 4.13 -29.83
N LYS A 536 -3.61 4.04 -31.10
CA LYS A 536 -4.51 4.16 -32.27
C LYS A 536 -5.52 3.02 -32.35
N GLU A 537 -5.10 1.81 -32.00
CA GLU A 537 -5.98 0.66 -31.81
C GLU A 537 -7.09 0.97 -30.79
N TYR A 538 -6.71 1.38 -29.58
CA TYR A 538 -7.66 1.71 -28.52
C TYR A 538 -8.58 2.89 -28.88
N GLU A 539 -8.07 3.91 -29.56
CA GLU A 539 -8.88 5.06 -30.00
C GLU A 539 -9.85 4.72 -31.14
N GLY A 540 -9.59 3.65 -31.89
CA GLY A 540 -10.46 3.15 -32.96
C GLY A 540 -11.58 2.20 -32.52
N THR A 541 -11.75 1.94 -31.22
CA THR A 541 -12.69 0.92 -30.71
C THR A 541 -13.64 1.42 -29.62
N ALA A 542 -14.69 0.63 -29.35
CA ALA A 542 -15.70 0.93 -28.35
C ALA A 542 -15.08 0.98 -26.94
N LYS A 543 -15.41 2.01 -26.17
CA LYS A 543 -14.80 2.25 -24.86
C LYS A 543 -15.51 1.48 -23.75
N SER A 544 -15.08 0.23 -23.54
CA SER A 544 -15.36 -0.54 -22.31
C SER A 544 -14.25 -0.32 -21.29
N ASP A 545 -14.57 -0.34 -19.99
CA ASP A 545 -13.57 -0.33 -18.92
C ASP A 545 -12.70 -1.61 -18.92
N GLU A 546 -13.19 -2.73 -19.47
CA GLU A 546 -12.39 -3.94 -19.70
C GLU A 546 -11.32 -3.72 -20.77
N LEU A 547 -11.69 -3.06 -21.88
CA LEU A 547 -10.75 -2.71 -22.95
C LEU A 547 -9.77 -1.64 -22.50
N CYS A 548 -10.20 -0.71 -21.64
CA CYS A 548 -9.34 0.23 -20.94
C CYS A 548 -8.28 -0.51 -20.09
N ALA A 549 -8.72 -1.46 -19.26
CA ALA A 549 -7.86 -2.31 -18.44
C ALA A 549 -6.87 -3.15 -19.28
N LEU A 550 -7.32 -3.73 -20.40
CA LEU A 550 -6.50 -4.57 -21.27
C LEU A 550 -5.45 -3.75 -22.04
N TYR A 551 -5.84 -2.65 -22.70
CA TYR A 551 -4.88 -1.83 -23.45
C TYR A 551 -3.85 -1.14 -22.58
N ALA A 552 -4.21 -0.79 -21.33
CA ALA A 552 -3.24 -0.36 -20.34
C ALA A 552 -2.24 -1.47 -19.97
N LEU A 553 -2.67 -2.72 -19.89
CA LEU A 553 -1.79 -3.84 -19.54
C LEU A 553 -0.79 -4.13 -20.67
N LEU A 554 -1.28 -4.17 -21.91
CA LEU A 554 -0.45 -4.27 -23.13
C LEU A 554 0.56 -3.11 -23.21
N GLY A 555 0.14 -1.88 -22.89
CA GLY A 555 1.00 -0.71 -22.83
C GLY A 555 2.05 -0.77 -21.71
N LEU A 556 1.69 -1.27 -20.53
CA LEU A 556 2.59 -1.33 -19.37
C LEU A 556 3.82 -2.19 -19.65
N VAL A 557 3.69 -3.31 -20.37
CA VAL A 557 4.82 -4.19 -20.78
C VAL A 557 5.91 -3.39 -21.50
N HIS A 558 5.53 -2.43 -22.35
CA HIS A 558 6.48 -1.57 -23.07
C HIS A 558 7.04 -0.40 -22.24
N LEU A 559 6.42 -0.06 -21.11
CA LEU A 559 6.83 1.02 -20.21
C LEU A 559 7.79 0.54 -19.12
N LEU A 560 7.70 -0.73 -18.72
CA LEU A 560 8.57 -1.33 -17.71
C LEU A 560 10.08 -1.16 -18.04
N PRO A 561 10.94 -1.09 -17.00
CA PRO A 561 12.37 -1.01 -17.19
C PRO A 561 12.96 -2.37 -17.57
N SER A 562 13.91 -2.39 -18.50
CA SER A 562 14.79 -3.54 -18.75
C SER A 562 15.55 -3.87 -17.47
N PHE A 563 15.22 -5.02 -16.85
CA PHE A 563 15.94 -5.53 -15.69
C PHE A 563 17.28 -6.11 -16.13
N ASN A 564 18.36 -5.68 -15.47
CA ASN A 564 19.73 -6.07 -15.76
C ASN A 564 20.39 -6.60 -14.49
N THR A 565 20.19 -7.88 -14.20
CA THR A 565 20.78 -8.52 -13.01
C THR A 565 22.20 -8.96 -13.33
N ARG A 566 23.14 -8.78 -12.38
CA ARG A 566 24.55 -9.16 -12.57
C ARG A 566 24.77 -10.66 -12.83
N LYS A 567 23.77 -11.51 -12.54
CA LYS A 567 23.81 -12.97 -12.75
C LYS A 567 23.13 -13.45 -14.04
N LYS A 568 21.98 -12.88 -14.44
CA LYS A 568 21.15 -13.40 -15.56
C LYS A 568 21.20 -12.55 -16.84
N GLY A 569 22.03 -11.51 -16.89
CA GLY A 569 22.21 -10.67 -18.07
C GLY A 569 21.13 -9.60 -18.25
N LYS A 570 20.96 -9.14 -19.49
CA LYS A 570 20.17 -7.96 -19.86
C LYS A 570 19.10 -8.32 -20.88
N CYS A 571 17.85 -8.41 -20.42
CA CYS A 571 16.67 -8.56 -21.29
C CYS A 571 16.43 -7.26 -22.07
N SER A 572 16.11 -7.34 -23.37
CA SER A 572 15.75 -6.18 -24.19
C SER A 572 14.31 -5.71 -23.92
N ARG A 573 13.86 -4.63 -24.57
CA ARG A 573 12.44 -4.21 -24.47
C ARG A 573 11.56 -4.89 -25.51
N GLU A 574 12.17 -5.34 -26.59
CA GLU A 574 11.58 -6.13 -27.64
C GLU A 574 11.30 -7.57 -27.13
N ASP A 575 12.23 -8.12 -26.33
CA ASP A 575 12.16 -9.45 -25.72
C ASP A 575 10.86 -9.66 -24.93
N HIS A 576 10.47 -8.67 -24.11
CA HIS A 576 9.36 -8.78 -23.15
C HIS A 576 8.03 -9.21 -23.78
N ASN A 577 7.74 -8.80 -25.03
CA ASN A 577 6.52 -9.21 -25.72
C ASN A 577 6.51 -10.71 -26.03
N GLY A 578 7.66 -11.29 -26.37
CA GLY A 578 7.81 -12.73 -26.64
C GLY A 578 7.61 -13.62 -25.41
N PHE A 579 7.77 -13.07 -24.20
CA PHE A 579 7.52 -13.80 -22.95
C PHE A 579 6.09 -13.63 -22.40
N PHE A 580 5.35 -12.61 -22.81
CA PHE A 580 4.08 -12.26 -22.15
C PHE A 580 2.85 -12.87 -22.83
N LEU A 581 2.51 -12.41 -24.04
CA LEU A 581 1.23 -12.72 -24.69
C LEU A 581 1.39 -12.93 -26.21
N ASP A 582 0.62 -13.83 -26.77
CA ASP A 582 0.44 -14.10 -28.20
C ASP A 582 -1.05 -13.99 -28.57
N PHE A 583 -1.35 -13.64 -29.82
CA PHE A 583 -2.71 -13.55 -30.35
C PHE A 583 -2.76 -14.31 -31.67
N GLN A 584 -3.60 -15.34 -31.74
CA GLN A 584 -3.82 -16.15 -32.94
C GLN A 584 -5.30 -16.16 -33.30
N ASN A 585 -5.62 -16.44 -34.57
CA ASN A 585 -6.98 -16.37 -35.06
C ASN A 585 -7.86 -17.50 -34.49
N ILE A 586 -9.17 -17.23 -34.40
CA ILE A 586 -10.17 -18.26 -34.08
C ILE A 586 -10.08 -19.36 -35.14
N GLY A 587 -9.99 -20.62 -34.70
CA GLY A 587 -9.78 -21.77 -35.59
C GLY A 587 -8.32 -22.19 -35.81
N THR A 588 -7.33 -21.47 -35.24
CA THR A 588 -5.94 -21.97 -35.20
C THR A 588 -5.84 -23.20 -34.29
N SER A 589 -5.33 -24.33 -34.82
CA SER A 589 -4.98 -25.51 -34.02
C SER A 589 -3.89 -25.15 -33.00
N VAL A 590 -4.25 -25.16 -31.72
CA VAL A 590 -3.39 -24.72 -30.62
C VAL A 590 -2.16 -25.62 -30.48
N GLU A 591 -2.36 -26.94 -30.58
CA GLU A 591 -1.27 -27.91 -30.52
C GLU A 591 -0.29 -27.76 -31.68
N ASP A 592 -0.79 -27.70 -32.91
CA ASP A 592 0.07 -27.59 -34.10
C ASP A 592 0.78 -26.23 -34.13
N TYR A 593 0.14 -25.17 -33.66
CA TYR A 593 0.78 -23.87 -33.46
C TYR A 593 1.96 -23.99 -32.50
N ILE A 594 1.76 -24.50 -31.28
CA ILE A 594 2.83 -24.61 -30.28
C ILE A 594 3.95 -25.55 -30.76
N ARG A 595 3.58 -26.69 -31.37
CA ARG A 595 4.50 -27.66 -31.98
C ARG A 595 5.34 -27.04 -33.11
N SER A 596 4.73 -26.19 -33.94
CA SER A 596 5.43 -25.43 -34.99
C SER A 596 6.36 -24.35 -34.43
N GLN A 597 6.02 -23.73 -33.29
CA GLN A 597 6.88 -22.75 -32.61
C GLN A 597 8.12 -23.41 -31.99
N GLN A 598 8.02 -24.65 -31.51
CA GLN A 598 9.17 -25.43 -31.02
C GLN A 598 10.16 -25.81 -32.14
N LEU A 599 9.67 -26.02 -33.36
CA LEU A 599 10.49 -26.40 -34.53
C LEU A 599 11.26 -25.21 -35.15
N GLN A 600 10.94 -23.97 -34.79
CA GLN A 600 11.60 -22.78 -35.32
C GLN A 600 12.89 -22.45 -34.56
N THR A 601 13.95 -22.11 -35.29
CA THR A 601 15.28 -21.77 -34.74
C THR A 601 15.29 -20.46 -33.93
N THR A 602 14.29 -19.61 -34.10
CA THR A 602 14.01 -18.42 -33.26
C THR A 602 12.90 -18.71 -32.24
N THR A 603 13.04 -19.81 -31.50
CA THR A 603 12.01 -20.37 -30.61
C THR A 603 11.47 -19.34 -29.61
N ARG A 604 10.15 -19.12 -29.60
CA ARG A 604 9.48 -18.30 -28.59
C ARG A 604 9.61 -18.98 -27.22
N LYS A 605 10.33 -18.36 -26.28
CA LYS A 605 10.61 -18.95 -24.96
C LYS A 605 9.34 -19.02 -24.11
N GLN A 606 9.07 -20.21 -23.59
CA GLN A 606 7.95 -20.50 -22.68
C GLN A 606 8.37 -20.30 -21.21
N PRO A 607 7.41 -20.09 -20.28
CA PRO A 607 5.96 -19.97 -20.52
C PRO A 607 5.57 -18.64 -21.17
N TYR A 608 4.45 -18.65 -21.90
CA TYR A 608 3.75 -17.44 -22.36
C TYR A 608 2.24 -17.70 -22.46
N ILE A 609 1.42 -16.64 -22.44
CA ILE A 609 -0.03 -16.75 -22.64
C ILE A 609 -0.33 -16.69 -24.14
N LEU A 610 -1.21 -17.58 -24.61
CA LEU A 610 -1.73 -17.62 -25.98
C LEU A 610 -3.24 -17.31 -25.94
N ALA A 611 -3.64 -16.23 -26.61
CA ALA A 611 -5.04 -15.85 -26.79
C ALA A 611 -5.53 -16.27 -28.19
N LEU A 612 -6.69 -16.94 -28.25
CA LEU A 612 -7.42 -17.15 -29.50
C LEU A 612 -8.49 -16.07 -29.65
N GLY A 613 -8.37 -15.28 -30.72
CA GLY A 613 -9.23 -14.14 -31.01
C GLY A 613 -8.45 -12.85 -31.27
N SER A 614 -9.20 -11.75 -31.33
CA SER A 614 -8.64 -10.41 -31.51
C SER A 614 -8.22 -9.78 -30.17
N ARG A 615 -7.48 -8.66 -30.20
CA ARG A 615 -7.14 -7.91 -28.98
C ARG A 615 -8.33 -7.32 -28.22
N TYR A 616 -9.52 -7.27 -28.84
CA TYR A 616 -10.73 -6.70 -28.27
C TYR A 616 -11.79 -7.75 -27.92
N ASN A 617 -11.66 -8.95 -28.47
CA ASN A 617 -12.53 -10.09 -28.22
C ASN A 617 -11.69 -11.36 -28.33
N VAL A 618 -11.37 -11.95 -27.17
CA VAL A 618 -10.63 -13.20 -27.02
C VAL A 618 -11.59 -14.27 -26.49
N ASP A 619 -11.82 -15.30 -27.28
CA ASP A 619 -12.72 -16.40 -26.91
C ASP A 619 -12.07 -17.32 -25.86
N GLN A 620 -10.80 -17.64 -26.04
CA GLN A 620 -10.07 -18.61 -25.21
C GLN A 620 -8.64 -18.17 -24.90
N TYR A 621 -8.17 -18.50 -23.69
CA TYR A 621 -6.80 -18.32 -23.24
C TYR A 621 -6.16 -19.67 -22.91
N PHE A 622 -4.90 -19.83 -23.30
CA PHE A 622 -4.06 -20.97 -22.96
C PHE A 622 -2.73 -20.47 -22.38
N ILE A 623 -2.14 -21.23 -21.45
CA ILE A 623 -0.74 -21.04 -21.04
C ILE A 623 0.08 -22.06 -21.82
N ALA A 624 0.98 -21.60 -22.68
CA ALA A 624 1.88 -22.47 -23.45
C ALA A 624 3.11 -22.80 -22.60
N VAL A 625 3.22 -24.03 -22.11
CA VAL A 625 4.27 -24.47 -21.18
C VAL A 625 4.87 -25.80 -21.63
N ASP A 626 6.18 -25.80 -21.90
CA ASP A 626 6.99 -26.94 -22.35
C ASP A 626 6.37 -27.77 -23.50
N GLY A 627 5.80 -27.07 -24.49
CA GLY A 627 5.11 -27.67 -25.64
C GLY A 627 3.62 -27.97 -25.42
N THR A 628 3.12 -27.89 -24.19
CA THR A 628 1.73 -28.21 -23.84
C THR A 628 0.87 -26.94 -23.68
N PRO A 629 -0.33 -26.87 -24.27
CA PRO A 629 -1.32 -25.84 -23.95
C PRO A 629 -2.13 -26.21 -22.70
N ILE A 630 -2.03 -25.41 -21.64
CA ILE A 630 -2.89 -25.51 -20.46
C ILE A 630 -4.09 -24.55 -20.66
N PRO A 631 -5.35 -25.04 -20.77
CA PRO A 631 -6.51 -24.16 -20.95
C PRO A 631 -6.81 -23.37 -19.67
N VAL A 632 -7.19 -22.09 -19.84
CA VAL A 632 -7.54 -21.20 -18.72
C VAL A 632 -9.06 -21.00 -18.67
N SER A 633 -9.72 -21.65 -17.72
CA SER A 633 -11.16 -21.49 -17.47
C SER A 633 -11.52 -20.06 -17.08
N ARG A 634 -12.48 -19.44 -17.77
CA ARG A 634 -13.19 -18.28 -17.23
C ARG A 634 -14.01 -18.75 -16.02
N MET A 635 -13.68 -18.28 -14.81
CA MET A 635 -14.58 -18.45 -13.67
C MET A 635 -15.80 -17.53 -13.86
N PRO A 636 -17.03 -18.04 -13.74
CA PRO A 636 -18.21 -17.18 -13.66
C PRO A 636 -18.19 -16.43 -12.32
N VAL A 637 -18.38 -15.12 -12.36
CA VAL A 637 -18.54 -14.31 -11.15
C VAL A 637 -19.99 -14.49 -10.66
N GLY A 638 -20.18 -15.36 -9.67
CA GLY A 638 -21.49 -15.62 -9.08
C GLY A 638 -21.37 -16.35 -7.75
N LEU A 639 -21.59 -15.63 -6.65
CA LEU A 639 -21.83 -16.20 -5.32
C LEU A 639 -23.32 -16.06 -4.99
N GLN A 640 -23.95 -17.16 -4.55
CA GLN A 640 -25.25 -17.14 -3.89
C GLN A 640 -25.06 -17.46 -2.40
N LEU A 641 -25.67 -16.66 -1.52
CA LEU A 641 -25.84 -16.94 -0.09
C LEU A 641 -27.22 -16.43 0.39
N PRO A 642 -27.73 -16.88 1.56
CA PRO A 642 -29.17 -17.04 1.78
C PRO A 642 -29.91 -15.87 2.47
N GLN A 643 -31.17 -16.14 2.83
CA GLN A 643 -32.29 -15.22 3.08
C GLN A 643 -32.30 -14.46 4.45
N THR A 644 -33.23 -13.50 4.57
CA THR A 644 -34.06 -13.09 5.75
C THR A 644 -33.67 -11.99 6.81
N TYR A 645 -34.56 -10.97 6.92
CA TYR A 645 -34.97 -10.05 8.03
C TYR A 645 -34.24 -8.68 8.38
N CYS A 646 -34.99 -7.54 8.35
CA CYS A 646 -34.56 -6.09 8.30
C CYS A 646 -35.36 -5.23 9.27
N LEU A 647 -34.83 -4.05 9.67
CA LEU A 647 -35.59 -2.79 9.88
C LEU A 647 -34.77 -1.56 9.41
N LYS A 648 -35.33 -0.33 9.33
CA LYS A 648 -34.78 0.86 8.61
C LYS A 648 -35.04 2.18 9.38
N TYR A 649 -34.30 3.28 9.15
CA TYR A 649 -34.89 4.66 9.13
C TYR A 649 -34.04 5.69 8.37
N THR A 650 -34.69 6.65 7.69
CA THR A 650 -34.06 7.79 6.99
C THR A 650 -34.90 9.08 7.10
N SER A 651 -34.30 10.24 6.82
CA SER A 651 -34.97 11.56 6.82
C SER A 651 -35.79 11.81 5.52
N CYS A 652 -36.63 12.83 5.37
CA CYS A 652 -36.70 14.11 6.09
C CYS A 652 -38.09 14.82 6.01
N SER A 653 -38.40 15.64 7.02
CA SER A 653 -39.43 16.70 7.05
C SER A 653 -40.92 16.27 7.06
N THR A 654 -41.85 16.94 7.74
CA THR A 654 -41.82 18.22 8.49
C THR A 654 -42.40 18.10 9.91
N SER A 655 -42.17 19.11 10.75
CA SER A 655 -42.80 19.32 12.07
C SER A 655 -42.68 18.20 13.13
N THR A 656 -41.45 17.88 13.52
CA THR A 656 -41.02 17.71 14.94
C THR A 656 -39.51 17.99 15.00
N LEU A 657 -38.97 18.30 16.19
CA LEU A 657 -37.55 18.59 16.49
C LEU A 657 -36.64 17.55 15.79
N LEU A 658 -35.68 17.88 14.91
CA LEU A 658 -34.77 19.04 14.81
C LEU A 658 -33.66 19.04 15.87
N TYR A 659 -32.73 18.08 15.75
CA TYR A 659 -31.39 18.14 16.33
C TYR A 659 -30.33 18.12 15.23
N SER A 660 -29.22 18.84 15.45
CA SER A 660 -28.30 19.23 14.39
C SER A 660 -27.05 18.34 14.28
N TYR A 661 -26.55 18.13 13.07
CA TYR A 661 -25.27 17.46 12.79
C TYR A 661 -24.07 18.19 13.42
N LYS A 662 -23.74 17.79 14.65
CA LYS A 662 -22.41 17.83 15.27
C LYS A 662 -22.18 16.50 16.00
N THR A 663 -20.94 16.23 16.41
CA THR A 663 -20.56 15.05 17.22
C THR A 663 -20.66 13.65 16.59
N PHE A 664 -20.99 13.48 15.30
CA PHE A 664 -20.73 12.21 14.58
C PHE A 664 -19.25 11.97 14.25
N ALA A 665 -18.43 11.80 15.30
CA ALA A 665 -17.00 11.63 15.17
C ALA A 665 -16.27 10.88 16.30
N TYR A 666 -16.88 9.96 17.09
CA TYR A 666 -16.09 9.00 17.90
C TYR A 666 -16.66 7.58 18.01
N ILE A 667 -16.08 6.67 17.22
CA ILE A 667 -15.39 5.45 17.69
C ILE A 667 -14.44 4.98 16.57
N TYR A 668 -13.48 4.11 16.88
CA TYR A 668 -12.32 3.76 16.02
C TYR A 668 -11.36 4.91 15.69
N ARG A 669 -10.66 5.40 16.73
CA ARG A 669 -9.28 5.90 16.62
C ARG A 669 -8.35 5.25 17.64
#